data_AF-A0A3M1IB05-F1
#
_entry.id   AF-A0A3M1IB05-F1
#
_cell.length_a   1.000
_cell.length_b   1.000
_cell.length_c   1.000
_cell.angle_alpha   90.00
_cell.angle_beta   90.00
_cell.angle_gamma   90.00
#
_symmetry.space_group_name_H-M   'P 1'
#
loop_
_entity.id
_entity.type
_entity.pdbx_description
1 polymer ?
#
loop_
_entity_poly.entity_id
_entity_poly.type
_entity_poly.pdbx_seq_one_letter_code
_entity_poly.pdbx_strand_id
1 'polypeptide(L)'
;KWGVMPGQPERPAGKGDPMARVGSPVRLRLLIPEAEWHSSTWRMGMHAPRCRDGDSPPVGGFRWGRTRGGSRSGPRSRLGVVLGMVVLVGVGRPLRVRTADAPHDFNCLDCHQTHYLNGNPFTSIEGAANVCLSCHQPGGLASAHGWTAGEQAELWAGLPEQLAERGRSHRWDAGPTGRVVALGAAPPEAIRPGGDYQGRYPRTYRITITAGGALGEATFAWEGSGPDGGAGSGVTAAGAALDEGVTVDFAERTYRPGEAWELRVRPDLAEPTAPELLAKMHEGRMTCSTCHNQHSQAHDPFDPDAPASGEGRHLMRIDNAVCQLCQECHGARFVTESAAGSHPVGVAVPGTDRFHEPASLPLDAVEGKVRCLTCHQMHDAPADDGRLLRMARQNDLCAECHATVDVATPALHLDPVNGPLWPGGKHGSTKPADPDPEHRGACSNCHRVHGWPDAADPAADYPTLLVEREENLCYTCHDGTGPGSDVLASFRQRYTHPVNISGRHQPRESDGAAFGTANRHAECVDCHNPHRLTAATGPVVAPSASPANQGVSRVAVSYAGVGQASYLFKDETAPGEVREYELCFKCHSGWTTQPAGQEDLALKLNPRNPSYHPVMAAGKNTNIRAGAFVNGWRGTSLTLCSDCHGSNNPSLPGVHGSDFPHLLQASYTPSSSKRTMSRTELCFRCHNYDTYANRSASNTVKGYSRFNPPAFKKGHTFHVGEKRYPCYACHETHGSTTRPHLIVTGRSPGIRTYSETSTGGSCNPSCHGNKTYKINYSR
;
A
#
# COMPACT_ATOMS: atom_id res chain seq x y z
N LYS A 1 27.59 -0.95 34.23
CA LYS A 1 28.72 -1.64 34.92
C LYS A 1 28.53 -3.14 34.65
N TRP A 2 29.38 -3.86 33.93
CA TRP A 2 30.75 -3.60 33.44
C TRP A 2 30.84 -3.87 31.92
N GLY A 3 31.88 -3.34 31.26
CA GLY A 3 32.24 -3.75 29.88
C GLY A 3 33.61 -4.42 29.86
N VAL A 4 34.07 -4.83 28.66
CA VAL A 4 35.46 -4.82 28.14
C VAL A 4 35.52 -5.63 26.83
N MET A 5 36.06 -5.01 25.77
CA MET A 5 36.62 -5.61 24.54
C MET A 5 38.15 -5.42 24.56
N PRO A 6 38.98 -5.84 23.56
CA PRO A 6 38.76 -6.72 22.39
C PRO A 6 39.83 -7.85 22.28
N GLY A 7 39.80 -8.65 21.19
CA GLY A 7 40.89 -9.58 20.84
C GLY A 7 40.85 -10.12 19.40
N GLN A 8 41.76 -9.64 18.56
CA GLN A 8 42.21 -10.13 17.24
C GLN A 8 43.75 -9.89 17.20
N PRO A 9 44.56 -10.46 16.29
CA PRO A 9 44.24 -11.26 15.09
C PRO A 9 45.05 -12.57 14.97
N GLU A 10 44.93 -13.31 13.86
CA GLU A 10 46.09 -13.97 13.22
C GLU A 10 45.85 -14.35 11.73
N ARG A 11 46.90 -14.15 10.91
CA ARG A 11 47.11 -14.68 9.53
C ARG A 11 48.57 -15.17 9.49
N PRO A 12 48.92 -16.27 8.79
CA PRO A 12 49.39 -16.17 7.40
C PRO A 12 48.98 -17.44 6.57
N ALA A 13 49.37 -17.72 5.32
CA ALA A 13 50.21 -17.09 4.30
C ALA A 13 49.60 -17.40 2.90
N GLY A 14 50.11 -16.83 1.81
CA GLY A 14 49.67 -17.18 0.44
C GLY A 14 50.82 -17.46 -0.52
N LYS A 15 50.50 -17.94 -1.75
CA LYS A 15 51.25 -17.73 -3.02
C LYS A 15 50.64 -18.53 -4.19
N GLY A 16 50.66 -17.94 -5.39
CA GLY A 16 50.82 -18.68 -6.66
C GLY A 16 49.61 -18.87 -7.57
N ASP A 17 49.42 -17.93 -8.50
CA ASP A 17 48.88 -18.18 -9.87
C ASP A 17 50.08 -18.60 -10.78
N PRO A 18 49.95 -19.21 -11.99
CA PRO A 18 49.01 -18.78 -13.05
C PRO A 18 48.37 -19.86 -13.98
N MET A 19 47.29 -19.44 -14.66
CA MET A 19 46.83 -19.82 -16.02
C MET A 19 46.60 -21.30 -16.43
N ALA A 20 45.34 -21.60 -16.78
CA ALA A 20 44.99 -22.33 -18.02
C ALA A 20 43.55 -22.05 -18.47
N ARG A 21 43.31 -21.84 -19.77
CA ARG A 21 41.97 -21.88 -20.40
C ARG A 21 41.69 -23.27 -20.98
N VAL A 22 40.40 -23.56 -21.22
CA VAL A 22 39.76 -24.51 -22.16
C VAL A 22 38.81 -25.50 -21.45
N GLY A 23 37.53 -25.50 -21.85
CA GLY A 23 36.49 -26.41 -21.38
C GLY A 23 35.10 -25.96 -21.84
N SER A 24 34.58 -26.57 -22.91
CA SER A 24 33.40 -26.10 -23.67
C SER A 24 32.04 -26.34 -22.97
N PRO A 25 30.99 -25.55 -23.29
CA PRO A 25 29.61 -25.84 -22.87
C PRO A 25 28.94 -26.91 -23.73
N VAL A 26 28.02 -27.67 -23.15
CA VAL A 26 27.20 -28.69 -23.84
C VAL A 26 25.80 -28.14 -24.13
N ARG A 27 25.46 -28.15 -25.43
CA ARG A 27 24.12 -28.28 -26.06
C ARG A 27 22.86 -28.00 -25.21
N LEU A 28 21.94 -27.22 -25.80
CA LEU A 28 20.80 -27.82 -26.53
C LEU A 28 20.21 -26.86 -27.58
N ARG A 29 19.78 -27.41 -28.72
CA ARG A 29 18.97 -26.69 -29.72
C ARG A 29 17.51 -26.68 -29.25
N LEU A 30 16.83 -25.54 -29.31
CA LEU A 30 15.37 -25.51 -29.36
C LEU A 30 14.91 -25.57 -30.82
N LEU A 31 13.94 -26.44 -31.08
CA LEU A 31 13.25 -26.56 -32.37
C LEU A 31 12.09 -25.57 -32.37
N ILE A 32 12.01 -24.73 -33.41
CA ILE A 32 10.82 -23.94 -33.74
C ILE A 32 10.05 -24.73 -34.80
N PRO A 33 8.75 -25.04 -34.59
CA PRO A 33 7.86 -25.43 -35.67
C PRO A 33 7.23 -24.19 -36.31
N GLU A 34 7.42 -24.03 -37.61
CA GLU A 34 6.59 -23.14 -38.42
C GLU A 34 5.19 -23.76 -38.61
N ALA A 35 4.15 -22.93 -38.62
CA ALA A 35 2.82 -23.30 -39.12
C ALA A 35 2.14 -22.08 -39.74
N GLU A 36 1.39 -22.32 -40.82
CA GLU A 36 1.09 -21.33 -41.85
C GLU A 36 -0.17 -20.48 -41.62
N TRP A 37 -0.12 -19.26 -42.18
CA TRP A 37 -1.16 -18.57 -42.94
C TRP A 37 -2.64 -18.96 -42.73
N HIS A 38 -3.43 -17.98 -42.30
CA HIS A 38 -4.75 -17.74 -42.89
C HIS A 38 -4.97 -16.23 -43.09
N SER A 39 -5.09 -15.81 -44.35
CA SER A 39 -5.43 -14.45 -44.72
C SER A 39 -6.95 -14.28 -44.85
N SER A 40 -7.48 -13.16 -44.37
CA SER A 40 -8.81 -12.68 -44.76
C SER A 40 -8.78 -11.17 -45.00
N THR A 41 -9.18 -10.78 -46.20
CA THR A 41 -9.13 -9.40 -46.69
C THR A 41 -10.44 -8.68 -46.44
N TRP A 42 -10.41 -7.48 -45.87
CA TRP A 42 -11.47 -6.49 -46.01
C TRP A 42 -10.88 -5.13 -46.39
N ARG A 43 -11.50 -4.50 -47.40
CA ARG A 43 -11.17 -3.17 -47.95
C ARG A 43 -12.44 -2.31 -47.92
N MET A 44 -12.23 -1.00 -48.08
CA MET A 44 -13.23 0.08 -48.18
C MET A 44 -13.81 0.53 -46.82
N GLY A 45 -14.04 1.82 -46.58
CA GLY A 45 -13.77 2.97 -47.46
C GLY A 45 -13.87 4.31 -46.74
N MET A 46 -13.22 5.34 -47.28
CA MET A 46 -13.25 6.71 -46.76
C MET A 46 -14.62 7.35 -46.98
N HIS A 47 -15.20 8.00 -45.98
CA HIS A 47 -16.15 9.12 -46.18
C HIS A 47 -16.06 10.11 -45.01
N ALA A 48 -15.75 11.37 -45.32
CA ALA A 48 -15.85 12.51 -44.43
C ALA A 48 -17.03 13.39 -44.85
N PRO A 49 -17.85 13.92 -43.92
CA PRO A 49 -18.92 14.84 -44.26
C PRO A 49 -18.41 16.29 -44.35
N ARG A 50 -18.89 17.03 -45.37
CA ARG A 50 -18.77 18.50 -45.44
C ARG A 50 -20.05 19.17 -44.94
N CYS A 51 -19.90 20.27 -44.21
CA CYS A 51 -20.83 21.41 -44.08
C CYS A 51 -20.07 22.53 -43.33
N ARG A 52 -20.29 23.84 -43.53
CA ARG A 52 -20.83 24.65 -44.65
C ARG A 52 -20.43 26.11 -44.34
N ASP A 53 -20.23 26.96 -45.34
CA ASP A 53 -19.70 28.33 -45.15
C ASP A 53 -20.67 29.29 -44.41
N GLY A 54 -20.13 30.35 -43.80
CA GLY A 54 -20.89 31.37 -43.05
C GLY A 54 -20.06 32.57 -42.55
N ASP A 55 -19.67 33.44 -43.48
CA ASP A 55 -19.36 34.89 -43.40
C ASP A 55 -18.69 35.54 -42.16
N SER A 56 -17.61 36.30 -42.44
CA SER A 56 -17.18 37.48 -41.67
C SER A 56 -16.50 38.50 -42.60
N PRO A 57 -16.78 39.82 -42.47
CA PRO A 57 -16.30 40.84 -43.42
C PRO A 57 -14.87 41.35 -43.13
N PRO A 58 -14.24 42.11 -44.08
CA PRO A 58 -12.79 42.17 -44.20
C PRO A 58 -12.11 43.46 -43.71
N VAL A 59 -10.79 43.41 -43.54
CA VAL A 59 -9.88 44.57 -43.52
C VAL A 59 -8.69 44.30 -44.46
N GLY A 60 -8.28 45.29 -45.27
CA GLY A 60 -7.18 45.18 -46.28
C GLY A 60 -5.79 44.93 -45.64
N GLY A 61 -4.76 44.43 -46.33
CA GLY A 61 -4.24 44.80 -47.66
C GLY A 61 -3.29 46.01 -47.52
N PHE A 62 -2.00 46.03 -47.90
CA PHE A 62 -1.17 45.41 -48.97
C PHE A 62 0.29 45.18 -48.44
N ARG A 63 1.10 44.18 -48.87
CA ARG A 63 1.92 44.04 -50.14
C ARG A 63 2.86 45.23 -50.42
N TRP A 64 4.18 45.15 -50.72
CA TRP A 64 5.18 44.11 -51.11
C TRP A 64 6.58 44.53 -50.51
N GLY A 65 7.77 43.90 -50.68
CA GLY A 65 8.26 42.69 -51.39
C GLY A 65 9.83 42.58 -51.38
N ARG A 66 10.40 41.43 -51.76
CA ARG A 66 11.88 41.18 -51.86
C ARG A 66 12.40 41.32 -53.31
N THR A 67 13.65 41.76 -53.48
CA THR A 67 14.51 41.40 -54.63
C THR A 67 15.99 41.20 -54.21
N ARG A 68 16.74 40.38 -54.96
CA ARG A 68 18.15 40.00 -54.73
C ARG A 68 19.07 40.57 -55.82
N GLY A 69 20.35 40.78 -55.48
CA GLY A 69 21.49 40.44 -56.36
C GLY A 69 22.28 41.61 -57.00
N GLY A 70 23.62 41.51 -56.96
CA GLY A 70 24.57 42.43 -57.61
C GLY A 70 26.00 42.25 -57.05
N SER A 71 27.06 42.43 -57.86
CA SER A 71 28.40 41.89 -57.53
C SER A 71 29.63 42.79 -57.83
N ARG A 72 30.68 42.59 -57.01
CA ARG A 72 32.14 42.70 -57.26
C ARG A 72 32.88 44.05 -57.51
N SER A 73 34.09 44.06 -56.92
CA SER A 73 35.41 44.59 -57.38
C SER A 73 35.84 46.08 -57.30
N GLY A 74 36.43 46.46 -56.14
CA GLY A 74 37.74 47.14 -55.92
C GLY A 74 38.12 48.49 -56.59
N PRO A 75 39.37 49.02 -56.41
CA PRO A 75 40.40 48.70 -55.39
C PRO A 75 41.24 49.89 -54.82
N ARG A 76 42.03 49.62 -53.77
CA ARG A 76 43.39 50.16 -53.41
C ARG A 76 43.63 51.57 -52.77
N SER A 77 44.61 51.52 -51.84
CA SER A 77 45.66 52.52 -51.47
C SER A 77 45.45 53.34 -50.17
N ARG A 78 46.47 53.67 -49.35
CA ARG A 78 47.84 53.10 -49.11
C ARG A 78 48.43 53.67 -47.78
N LEU A 79 49.29 52.88 -47.12
CA LEU A 79 50.37 53.27 -46.17
C LEU A 79 50.06 54.07 -44.87
N GLY A 80 50.82 53.76 -43.81
CA GLY A 80 50.95 54.63 -42.62
C GLY A 80 51.32 53.90 -41.32
N VAL A 81 52.53 53.35 -41.19
CA VAL A 81 53.05 52.81 -39.91
C VAL A 81 53.97 53.82 -39.24
N VAL A 82 53.71 54.15 -37.97
CA VAL A 82 54.70 54.71 -37.04
C VAL A 82 54.50 54.06 -35.67
N LEU A 83 55.59 53.57 -35.07
CA LEU A 83 55.62 53.00 -33.73
C LEU A 83 55.85 54.10 -32.69
N GLY A 84 55.22 54.00 -31.51
CA GLY A 84 55.50 54.88 -30.38
C GLY A 84 54.95 54.34 -29.07
N MET A 85 55.82 53.85 -28.18
CA MET A 85 55.49 53.44 -26.81
C MET A 85 55.73 54.60 -25.84
N VAL A 86 54.70 55.06 -25.14
CA VAL A 86 54.80 55.79 -23.85
C VAL A 86 53.69 55.28 -22.91
N VAL A 87 53.95 55.35 -21.61
CA VAL A 87 53.31 54.58 -20.53
C VAL A 87 52.27 55.40 -19.75
N LEU A 88 51.17 54.73 -19.34
CA LEU A 88 50.18 55.03 -18.28
C LEU A 88 49.72 56.50 -18.03
N VAL A 89 48.40 56.71 -18.02
CA VAL A 89 47.54 56.80 -16.80
C VAL A 89 46.07 56.60 -17.26
N GLY A 90 45.23 56.02 -16.39
CA GLY A 90 43.93 55.47 -16.79
C GLY A 90 42.76 56.46 -16.88
N VAL A 91 41.77 56.09 -17.69
CA VAL A 91 40.37 56.52 -17.61
C VAL A 91 39.51 55.27 -17.74
N GLY A 92 38.44 55.15 -16.95
CA GLY A 92 37.64 53.93 -16.85
C GLY A 92 37.07 53.48 -18.19
N ARG A 93 37.28 52.20 -18.52
CA ARG A 93 36.48 51.54 -19.56
C ARG A 93 35.06 51.33 -19.03
N PRO A 94 34.00 51.63 -19.79
CA PRO A 94 32.68 51.14 -19.42
C PRO A 94 32.73 49.62 -19.39
N LEU A 95 32.22 49.03 -18.30
CA LEU A 95 31.89 47.61 -18.28
C LEU A 95 30.87 47.38 -19.39
N ARG A 96 31.31 46.79 -20.51
CA ARG A 96 30.39 46.14 -21.43
C ARG A 96 29.87 44.91 -20.71
N VAL A 97 28.80 45.10 -19.94
CA VAL A 97 27.90 44.01 -19.57
C VAL A 97 27.44 43.39 -20.88
N ARG A 98 28.04 42.26 -21.24
CA ARG A 98 27.42 41.35 -22.20
C ARG A 98 26.29 40.70 -21.43
N THR A 99 25.08 41.19 -21.64
CA THR A 99 23.91 40.34 -21.47
C THR A 99 24.15 39.12 -22.35
N ALA A 100 24.25 37.94 -21.75
CA ALA A 100 23.96 36.73 -22.50
C ALA A 100 22.45 36.81 -22.79
N ASP A 101 22.09 36.71 -24.07
CA ASP A 101 20.68 36.75 -24.46
C ASP A 101 19.95 35.55 -23.82
N ALA A 102 18.67 35.75 -23.50
CA ALA A 102 17.82 34.66 -23.05
C ALA A 102 17.82 33.55 -24.12
N PRO A 103 17.70 32.27 -23.76
CA PRO A 103 17.77 31.15 -24.72
C PRO A 103 16.45 30.95 -25.49
N HIS A 104 15.62 31.99 -25.57
CA HIS A 104 14.47 32.10 -26.46
C HIS A 104 14.84 33.12 -27.55
N ASP A 105 14.39 32.94 -28.79
CA ASP A 105 14.60 33.91 -29.88
C ASP A 105 13.64 35.11 -29.76
N PHE A 106 13.68 35.79 -28.60
CA PHE A 106 12.83 36.91 -28.21
C PHE A 106 13.68 38.15 -27.89
N ASN A 107 13.13 39.33 -28.15
CA ASN A 107 13.73 40.60 -27.75
C ASN A 107 13.51 40.83 -26.26
N CYS A 108 14.44 41.54 -25.60
CA CYS A 108 14.31 41.87 -24.18
C CYS A 108 12.96 42.53 -23.85
N LEU A 109 12.42 43.36 -24.75
CA LEU A 109 11.15 44.09 -24.57
C LEU A 109 9.90 43.20 -24.66
N ASP A 110 10.00 41.97 -25.16
CA ASP A 110 8.89 41.03 -25.22
C ASP A 110 8.52 40.58 -23.79
N CYS A 111 9.53 40.44 -22.91
CA CYS A 111 9.37 40.14 -21.48
C CYS A 111 9.43 41.40 -20.59
N HIS A 112 10.33 42.35 -20.88
CA HIS A 112 10.54 43.57 -20.09
C HIS A 112 9.65 44.73 -20.55
N GLN A 113 8.34 44.59 -20.33
CA GLN A 113 7.39 45.69 -20.48
C GLN A 113 7.54 46.68 -19.29
N THR A 114 7.09 47.93 -19.42
CA THR A 114 7.39 48.96 -18.41
C THR A 114 6.40 48.97 -17.23
N HIS A 115 6.93 48.73 -16.04
CA HIS A 115 6.29 48.85 -14.70
C HIS A 115 5.07 47.95 -14.40
N TYR A 116 4.20 47.64 -15.36
CA TYR A 116 2.99 46.84 -15.14
C TYR A 116 2.72 45.85 -16.29
N LEU A 117 2.12 44.70 -15.96
CA LEU A 117 1.53 43.74 -16.89
C LEU A 117 0.09 43.45 -16.47
N ASN A 118 -0.86 43.64 -17.38
CA ASN A 118 -2.31 43.49 -17.11
C ASN A 118 -2.80 44.27 -15.86
N GLY A 119 -2.19 45.43 -15.58
CA GLY A 119 -2.49 46.27 -14.42
C GLY A 119 -1.72 45.92 -13.14
N ASN A 120 -1.02 44.79 -13.09
CA ASN A 120 -0.26 44.34 -11.93
C ASN A 120 1.23 44.69 -12.03
N PRO A 121 1.88 45.18 -10.96
CA PRO A 121 3.30 45.52 -11.01
C PRO A 121 4.17 44.25 -11.03
N PHE A 122 5.29 44.28 -11.74
CA PHE A 122 6.25 43.16 -11.83
C PHE A 122 6.79 42.65 -10.48
N THR A 123 6.69 43.47 -9.43
CA THR A 123 7.08 43.12 -8.06
C THR A 123 6.02 42.30 -7.32
N SER A 124 4.78 42.25 -7.81
CA SER A 124 3.72 41.37 -7.31
C SER A 124 3.81 39.97 -7.91
N ILE A 125 3.25 38.98 -7.21
CA ILE A 125 3.18 37.58 -7.67
C ILE A 125 2.37 37.47 -8.96
N GLU A 126 1.21 38.12 -9.02
CA GLU A 126 0.36 38.08 -10.21
C GLU A 126 1.06 38.74 -11.40
N GLY A 127 1.68 39.91 -11.21
CA GLY A 127 2.47 40.57 -12.25
C GLY A 127 3.66 39.73 -12.72
N ALA A 128 4.37 39.06 -11.80
CA ALA A 128 5.49 38.18 -12.13
C ALA A 128 5.05 36.90 -12.88
N ALA A 129 3.93 36.29 -12.49
CA ALA A 129 3.35 35.13 -13.18
C ALA A 129 2.76 35.51 -14.55
N ASN A 130 2.13 36.69 -14.66
CA ASN A 130 1.55 37.21 -15.90
C ASN A 130 2.58 37.41 -17.01
N VAL A 131 3.87 37.64 -16.69
CA VAL A 131 4.97 37.61 -17.69
C VAL A 131 4.94 36.28 -18.43
N CYS A 132 5.01 35.17 -17.69
CA CYS A 132 5.11 33.83 -18.24
C CYS A 132 3.80 33.39 -18.90
N LEU A 133 2.67 33.60 -18.21
CA LEU A 133 1.34 33.22 -18.69
C LEU A 133 0.91 34.00 -19.95
N SER A 134 1.46 35.20 -20.20
CA SER A 134 1.16 35.94 -21.44
C SER A 134 1.54 35.16 -22.71
N CYS A 135 2.63 34.38 -22.65
CA CYS A 135 3.08 33.49 -23.73
C CYS A 135 2.60 32.05 -23.53
N HIS A 136 2.66 31.54 -22.30
CA HIS A 136 2.25 30.19 -21.91
C HIS A 136 0.78 30.13 -21.50
N GLN A 137 -0.10 30.44 -22.46
CA GLN A 137 -1.56 30.27 -22.34
C GLN A 137 -2.12 29.69 -23.64
N PRO A 138 -3.33 29.11 -23.64
CA PRO A 138 -4.02 28.72 -24.88
C PRO A 138 -4.07 29.87 -25.89
N GLY A 139 -3.52 29.64 -27.10
CA GLY A 139 -3.40 30.66 -28.15
C GLY A 139 -2.23 31.64 -28.03
N GLY A 140 -1.43 31.56 -26.95
CA GLY A 140 -0.20 32.34 -26.78
C GLY A 140 0.98 31.83 -27.62
N LEU A 141 2.08 32.59 -27.64
CA LEU A 141 3.29 32.26 -28.42
C LEU A 141 3.95 30.93 -28.04
N ALA A 142 3.79 30.51 -26.78
CA ALA A 142 4.29 29.23 -26.24
C ALA A 142 3.14 28.26 -25.91
N SER A 143 2.02 28.35 -26.64
CA SER A 143 0.81 27.54 -26.41
C SER A 143 0.98 26.02 -26.52
N ALA A 144 2.08 25.53 -27.09
CA ALA A 144 2.47 24.11 -27.02
C ALA A 144 2.75 23.64 -25.57
N HIS A 145 3.07 24.57 -24.67
CA HIS A 145 3.20 24.39 -23.23
C HIS A 145 2.41 25.50 -22.51
N GLY A 146 1.16 25.70 -22.95
CA GLY A 146 0.26 26.71 -22.38
C GLY A 146 -0.40 26.22 -21.10
N TRP A 147 -0.58 27.14 -20.14
CA TRP A 147 -1.22 26.87 -18.86
C TRP A 147 -2.46 27.74 -18.64
N THR A 148 -3.28 27.34 -17.68
CA THR A 148 -4.33 28.17 -17.08
C THR A 148 -4.19 28.19 -15.56
N ALA A 149 -4.67 29.25 -14.90
CA ALA A 149 -4.64 29.35 -13.44
C ALA A 149 -5.44 28.23 -12.73
N GLY A 150 -6.33 27.53 -13.44
CA GLY A 150 -7.10 26.39 -12.94
C GLY A 150 -6.33 25.06 -12.88
N GLU A 151 -5.16 24.96 -13.52
CA GLU A 151 -4.32 23.76 -13.47
C GLU A 151 -3.44 23.70 -12.22
N GLN A 152 -3.43 24.77 -11.42
CA GLN A 152 -2.71 24.84 -10.15
C GLN A 152 -3.22 23.81 -9.13
N ALA A 153 -2.32 22.92 -8.71
CA ALA A 153 -2.58 21.77 -7.85
C ALA A 153 -3.06 22.17 -6.44
N GLU A 154 -4.32 21.87 -6.14
CA GLU A 154 -4.90 22.00 -4.82
C GLU A 154 -4.99 20.63 -4.15
N LEU A 155 -4.05 20.34 -3.24
CA LEU A 155 -4.06 19.14 -2.38
C LEU A 155 -4.98 19.31 -1.16
N TRP A 156 -5.41 18.21 -0.55
CA TRP A 156 -6.27 18.18 0.63
C TRP A 156 -5.85 19.19 1.70
N ALA A 157 -6.80 20.03 2.13
CA ALA A 157 -6.54 21.25 2.91
C ALA A 157 -6.72 21.11 4.43
N GLY A 158 -6.93 19.91 4.98
CA GLY A 158 -7.19 19.77 6.42
C GLY A 158 -8.64 20.06 6.84
N LEU A 159 -9.55 20.28 5.88
CA LEU A 159 -10.95 20.64 6.14
C LEU A 159 -11.82 19.41 6.47
N PRO A 160 -12.88 19.56 7.31
CA PRO A 160 -13.83 18.49 7.61
C PRO A 160 -14.66 18.02 6.40
N GLU A 161 -15.01 18.95 5.51
CA GLU A 161 -15.58 18.65 4.20
C GLU A 161 -14.48 18.80 3.16
N GLN A 162 -14.19 17.73 2.43
CA GLN A 162 -13.05 17.68 1.53
C GLN A 162 -13.41 18.27 0.18
N LEU A 163 -12.72 19.36 -0.19
CA LEU A 163 -12.57 19.70 -1.60
C LEU A 163 -11.76 18.58 -2.26
N ALA A 164 -12.25 18.07 -3.38
CA ALA A 164 -11.49 17.14 -4.22
C ALA A 164 -10.13 17.76 -4.56
N GLU A 165 -9.08 16.93 -4.46
CA GLU A 165 -7.75 17.31 -4.90
C GLU A 165 -7.84 17.58 -6.41
N ARG A 166 -7.26 18.69 -6.90
CA ARG A 166 -7.45 19.08 -8.31
C ARG A 166 -6.24 19.78 -8.93
N GLY A 167 -6.09 19.71 -10.24
CA GLY A 167 -5.06 20.41 -11.01
C GLY A 167 -3.87 19.54 -11.38
N ARG A 168 -3.17 19.90 -12.47
CA ARG A 168 -2.13 19.11 -13.15
C ARG A 168 -0.72 19.68 -12.97
N SER A 169 -0.59 20.83 -12.31
CA SER A 169 0.67 21.59 -12.22
C SER A 169 0.91 22.16 -10.84
N HIS A 170 2.16 22.14 -10.39
CA HIS A 170 2.59 22.75 -9.14
C HIS A 170 2.19 24.23 -9.10
N ARG A 171 1.70 24.69 -7.95
CA ARG A 171 1.22 26.08 -7.79
C ARG A 171 2.36 27.09 -7.89
N TRP A 172 1.99 28.33 -8.20
CA TRP A 172 2.89 29.48 -8.30
C TRP A 172 2.35 30.72 -7.57
N ASP A 173 1.59 30.50 -6.49
CA ASP A 173 0.97 31.53 -5.65
C ASP A 173 1.11 31.29 -4.13
N ALA A 174 1.98 30.36 -3.73
CA ALA A 174 2.13 29.86 -2.36
C ALA A 174 3.60 29.80 -1.93
N GLY A 175 3.86 29.69 -0.63
CA GLY A 175 5.19 29.46 -0.08
C GLY A 175 5.17 28.57 1.17
N PRO A 176 6.32 28.40 1.84
CA PRO A 176 6.45 27.69 3.12
C PRO A 176 5.55 28.27 4.22
N THR A 177 5.41 29.59 4.25
CA THR A 177 4.45 30.33 5.11
C THR A 177 2.98 30.04 4.78
N GLY A 178 2.68 29.38 3.66
CA GLY A 178 1.35 28.91 3.27
C GLY A 178 0.77 29.62 2.04
N ARG A 179 -0.54 29.43 1.84
CA ARG A 179 -1.34 30.00 0.75
C ARG A 179 -2.55 30.73 1.32
N VAL A 180 -2.72 32.00 0.97
CA VAL A 180 -3.93 32.78 1.28
C VAL A 180 -4.95 32.61 0.16
N VAL A 181 -6.19 32.27 0.53
CA VAL A 181 -7.35 32.23 -0.35
C VAL A 181 -8.39 33.20 0.20
N ALA A 182 -8.70 34.26 -0.53
CA ALA A 182 -9.76 35.19 -0.14
C ALA A 182 -11.14 34.54 -0.27
N LEU A 183 -12.03 34.84 0.68
CA LEU A 183 -13.43 34.41 0.65
C LEU A 183 -14.33 35.58 0.25
N GLY A 184 -15.18 35.37 -0.76
CA GLY A 184 -16.08 36.40 -1.27
C GLY A 184 -15.33 37.55 -1.95
N ALA A 185 -15.59 38.79 -1.49
CA ALA A 185 -15.03 40.01 -2.07
C ALA A 185 -13.81 40.58 -1.28
N ALA A 186 -13.25 39.80 -0.36
CA ALA A 186 -12.03 40.20 0.35
C ALA A 186 -10.82 40.24 -0.61
N PRO A 187 -9.87 41.18 -0.47
CA PRO A 187 -8.65 41.17 -1.27
C PRO A 187 -7.67 40.13 -0.71
N PRO A 188 -7.06 39.25 -1.53
CA PRO A 188 -6.10 38.25 -1.05
C PRO A 188 -4.81 38.86 -0.49
N GLU A 189 -4.42 40.05 -0.96
CA GLU A 189 -3.25 40.81 -0.50
C GLU A 189 -3.49 41.55 0.83
N ALA A 190 -4.72 41.54 1.35
CA ALA A 190 -5.07 42.20 2.60
C ALA A 190 -4.53 41.49 3.85
N ILE A 191 -4.11 40.24 3.74
CA ILE A 191 -3.40 39.51 4.79
C ILE A 191 -2.12 38.89 4.21
N ARG A 192 -1.08 38.78 5.06
CA ARG A 192 0.19 38.12 4.72
C ARG A 192 0.51 37.09 5.79
N PRO A 193 0.75 35.82 5.43
CA PRO A 193 1.17 34.82 6.40
C PRO A 193 2.66 34.96 6.70
N GLY A 194 3.06 34.50 7.88
CA GLY A 194 4.44 34.44 8.32
C GLY A 194 4.64 33.37 9.38
N GLY A 195 5.89 33.26 9.85
CA GLY A 195 6.29 32.21 10.78
C GLY A 195 6.43 30.84 10.11
N ASP A 196 7.02 29.90 10.85
CA ASP A 196 7.33 28.56 10.37
C ASP A 196 6.30 27.57 10.95
N TYR A 197 5.49 26.94 10.10
CA TYR A 197 4.47 25.99 10.56
C TYR A 197 5.10 24.73 11.15
N GLN A 198 4.89 24.50 12.46
CA GLN A 198 5.44 23.36 13.20
C GLN A 198 4.47 22.17 13.32
N GLY A 199 3.21 22.36 12.96
CA GLY A 199 2.18 21.35 13.15
C GLY A 199 2.36 20.15 12.21
N ARG A 200 2.03 18.94 12.70
CA ARG A 200 2.29 17.67 12.01
C ARG A 200 1.27 17.35 10.89
N TYR A 201 0.19 18.12 10.77
CA TYR A 201 -0.92 17.86 9.84
C TYR A 201 -1.10 19.03 8.85
N PRO A 202 -1.61 18.82 7.63
CA PRO A 202 -2.18 19.90 6.83
C PRO A 202 -3.29 20.64 7.60
N ARG A 203 -3.18 21.98 7.71
CA ARG A 203 -4.12 22.82 8.46
C ARG A 203 -4.59 24.00 7.59
N THR A 204 -5.86 24.37 7.76
CA THR A 204 -6.43 25.60 7.20
C THR A 204 -6.94 26.46 8.35
N TYR A 205 -6.48 27.71 8.41
CA TYR A 205 -7.01 28.72 9.32
C TYR A 205 -8.06 29.53 8.60
N ARG A 206 -9.30 29.49 9.08
CA ARG A 206 -10.35 30.40 8.62
C ARG A 206 -10.26 31.69 9.44
N ILE A 207 -9.92 32.80 8.81
CA ILE A 207 -9.74 34.12 9.43
C ILE A 207 -10.91 35.00 9.01
N THR A 208 -11.63 35.63 9.94
CA THR A 208 -12.82 36.46 9.66
C THR A 208 -12.83 37.73 10.50
N ILE A 209 -12.97 38.90 9.88
CA ILE A 209 -13.15 40.18 10.57
C ILE A 209 -14.49 40.19 11.33
N THR A 210 -14.43 40.31 12.65
CA THR A 210 -15.61 40.36 13.54
C THR A 210 -16.07 41.79 13.78
N ALA A 211 -15.14 42.76 13.85
CA ALA A 211 -15.43 44.19 13.88
C ALA A 211 -14.53 44.94 12.90
N GLY A 212 -15.14 45.80 12.06
CA GLY A 212 -14.41 46.63 11.11
C GLY A 212 -13.79 47.87 11.75
N GLY A 213 -12.80 48.46 11.08
CA GLY A 213 -11.99 49.56 11.57
C GLY A 213 -10.75 49.76 10.71
N ALA A 214 -9.87 50.69 11.08
CA ALA A 214 -8.53 50.75 10.50
C ALA A 214 -7.65 49.57 10.99
N LEU A 215 -6.47 49.42 10.39
CA LEU A 215 -5.38 48.59 10.92
C LEU A 215 -5.14 48.97 12.41
N GLY A 216 -5.10 47.99 13.30
CA GLY A 216 -4.98 48.21 14.75
C GLY A 216 -6.29 48.52 15.49
N GLU A 217 -7.39 48.80 14.80
CA GLU A 217 -8.72 49.01 15.40
C GLU A 217 -9.69 47.86 15.10
N ALA A 218 -9.62 47.32 13.88
CA ALA A 218 -10.42 46.17 13.48
C ALA A 218 -10.05 44.93 14.32
N THR A 219 -11.04 44.09 14.61
CA THR A 219 -10.82 42.80 15.27
C THR A 219 -11.30 41.64 14.42
N PHE A 220 -10.68 40.49 14.61
CA PHE A 220 -10.97 39.26 13.88
C PHE A 220 -11.10 38.05 14.82
N ALA A 221 -11.68 36.99 14.29
CA ALA A 221 -11.66 35.66 14.86
C ALA A 221 -10.99 34.69 13.87
N TRP A 222 -10.40 33.62 14.38
CA TRP A 222 -9.77 32.58 13.60
C TRP A 222 -10.02 31.19 14.20
N GLU A 223 -10.05 30.19 13.33
CA GLU A 223 -10.23 28.77 13.67
C GLU A 223 -9.33 27.92 12.78
N GLY A 224 -8.49 27.07 13.37
CA GLY A 224 -7.62 26.13 12.68
C GLY A 224 -8.31 24.78 12.49
N SER A 225 -8.17 24.19 11.30
CA SER A 225 -8.80 22.91 10.95
C SER A 225 -7.94 21.69 11.31
N GLY A 226 -8.57 20.51 11.30
CA GLY A 226 -7.91 19.21 11.54
C GLY A 226 -7.75 18.88 13.04
N PRO A 227 -7.01 17.79 13.36
CA PRO A 227 -6.68 17.44 14.74
C PRO A 227 -5.97 18.60 15.45
N ASP A 228 -6.30 18.82 16.71
CA ASP A 228 -5.66 19.79 17.61
C ASP A 228 -5.62 21.24 17.07
N GLY A 229 -6.60 21.61 16.25
CA GLY A 229 -6.78 22.97 15.74
C GLY A 229 -7.20 23.94 16.84
N GLY A 230 -6.45 25.03 17.00
CA GLY A 230 -6.78 26.12 17.91
C GLY A 230 -7.80 27.11 17.34
N ALA A 231 -8.24 28.04 18.18
CA ALA A 231 -9.10 29.15 17.76
C ALA A 231 -8.86 30.40 18.62
N GLY A 232 -9.17 31.56 18.07
CA GLY A 232 -9.10 32.86 18.75
C GLY A 232 -10.21 33.80 18.29
N SER A 233 -10.58 34.77 19.13
CA SER A 233 -11.63 35.75 18.81
C SER A 233 -11.39 37.08 19.51
N GLY A 234 -11.79 38.19 18.87
CA GLY A 234 -11.53 39.54 19.35
C GLY A 234 -10.06 39.96 19.22
N VAL A 235 -9.29 39.30 18.35
CA VAL A 235 -7.86 39.57 18.13
C VAL A 235 -7.72 40.82 17.26
N THR A 236 -6.84 41.75 17.62
CA THR A 236 -6.61 42.99 16.86
C THR A 236 -5.92 42.69 15.52
N ALA A 237 -6.45 43.26 14.43
CA ALA A 237 -5.85 43.20 13.10
C ALA A 237 -4.66 44.17 12.99
N ALA A 238 -3.51 43.79 13.57
CA ALA A 238 -2.25 44.54 13.51
C ALA A 238 -1.00 43.65 13.31
N GLY A 239 -1.19 42.34 13.16
CA GLY A 239 -0.15 41.32 13.32
C GLY A 239 -0.48 40.43 14.53
N ALA A 240 -0.63 39.14 14.30
CA ALA A 240 -1.05 38.19 15.34
C ALA A 240 -0.43 36.80 15.15
N ALA A 241 -0.06 36.16 16.25
CA ALA A 241 0.21 34.73 16.26
C ALA A 241 -1.10 33.93 16.30
N LEU A 242 -1.15 32.84 15.53
CA LEU A 242 -2.16 31.81 15.58
C LEU A 242 -1.62 30.67 16.48
N ASP A 243 -1.86 29.41 16.11
CA ASP A 243 -1.17 28.24 16.70
C ASP A 243 -0.03 27.74 15.81
N GLU A 244 0.70 26.71 16.29
CA GLU A 244 1.72 25.96 15.53
C GLU A 244 2.78 26.80 14.81
N GLY A 245 3.17 27.95 15.39
CA GLY A 245 4.20 28.84 14.85
C GLY A 245 3.74 29.79 13.74
N VAL A 246 2.47 29.74 13.33
CA VAL A 246 1.92 30.58 12.25
C VAL A 246 1.60 31.98 12.77
N THR A 247 1.95 32.99 11.98
CA THR A 247 1.53 34.38 12.17
C THR A 247 0.76 34.89 10.97
N VAL A 248 -0.06 35.92 11.20
CA VAL A 248 -0.75 36.65 10.15
C VAL A 248 -0.64 38.15 10.38
N ASP A 249 -0.12 38.84 9.37
CA ASP A 249 -0.05 40.29 9.29
C ASP A 249 -1.17 40.85 8.41
N PHE A 250 -1.61 42.06 8.72
CA PHE A 250 -2.70 42.75 8.04
C PHE A 250 -2.14 43.97 7.28
N ALA A 251 -2.55 44.15 6.03
CA ALA A 251 -2.16 45.30 5.22
C ALA A 251 -2.82 46.60 5.72
N GLU A 252 -2.20 47.75 5.45
CA GLU A 252 -2.74 49.05 5.84
C GLU A 252 -4.00 49.40 5.02
N ARG A 253 -5.18 49.14 5.59
CA ARG A 253 -6.50 49.45 5.01
C ARG A 253 -7.58 49.60 6.08
N THR A 254 -8.78 50.00 5.66
CA THR A 254 -10.00 49.82 6.44
C THR A 254 -10.58 48.43 6.17
N TYR A 255 -10.83 47.67 7.23
CA TYR A 255 -11.44 46.34 7.20
C TYR A 255 -12.94 46.41 7.45
N ARG A 256 -13.70 45.50 6.82
CA ARG A 256 -15.16 45.41 6.97
C ARG A 256 -15.57 44.13 7.72
N PRO A 257 -16.59 44.18 8.60
CA PRO A 257 -17.10 42.97 9.24
C PRO A 257 -17.52 41.94 8.19
N GLY A 258 -17.13 40.68 8.39
CA GLY A 258 -17.39 39.58 7.46
C GLY A 258 -16.43 39.45 6.28
N GLU A 259 -15.43 40.33 6.10
CA GLU A 259 -14.27 40.01 5.26
C GLU A 259 -13.56 38.79 5.84
N ALA A 260 -13.21 37.81 5.00
CA ALA A 260 -12.67 36.53 5.45
C ALA A 260 -11.69 35.91 4.45
N TRP A 261 -10.81 35.06 4.95
CA TRP A 261 -9.77 34.35 4.21
C TRP A 261 -9.57 32.94 4.78
N GLU A 262 -9.03 32.05 3.97
CA GLU A 262 -8.39 30.81 4.40
C GLU A 262 -6.88 30.94 4.23
N LEU A 263 -6.12 30.72 5.31
CA LEU A 263 -4.68 30.50 5.25
C LEU A 263 -4.43 28.99 5.32
N ARG A 264 -3.96 28.41 4.22
CA ARG A 264 -3.70 26.97 4.08
C ARG A 264 -2.20 26.70 4.23
N VAL A 265 -1.81 25.94 5.25
CA VAL A 265 -0.42 25.57 5.57
C VAL A 265 -0.19 24.06 5.41
N ARG A 266 1.07 23.65 5.32
CA ARG A 266 1.48 22.24 5.18
C ARG A 266 2.72 21.98 6.04
N PRO A 267 2.82 20.78 6.66
CA PRO A 267 4.03 20.40 7.40
C PRO A 267 5.23 20.27 6.45
N ASP A 268 6.43 20.30 7.02
CA ASP A 268 7.69 19.92 6.34
C ASP A 268 8.06 20.79 5.14
N LEU A 269 7.64 22.06 5.15
CA LEU A 269 8.08 23.10 4.22
C LEU A 269 9.06 24.05 4.91
N ALA A 270 10.11 24.47 4.20
CA ALA A 270 11.08 25.45 4.64
C ALA A 270 11.32 26.54 3.59
N GLU A 271 11.71 27.75 4.03
CA GLU A 271 12.24 28.78 3.14
C GLU A 271 13.60 28.33 2.56
N PRO A 272 13.84 28.55 1.25
CA PRO A 272 15.05 28.09 0.59
C PRO A 272 16.29 28.82 1.14
N THR A 273 17.36 28.07 1.35
CA THR A 273 18.64 28.60 1.79
C THR A 273 19.44 29.21 0.64
N ALA A 274 19.20 28.73 -0.59
CA ALA A 274 19.79 29.27 -1.81
C ALA A 274 19.33 30.73 -2.07
N PRO A 275 20.23 31.73 -2.01
CA PRO A 275 19.87 33.13 -2.16
C PRO A 275 19.30 33.46 -3.55
N GLU A 276 19.63 32.66 -4.56
CA GLU A 276 19.08 32.77 -5.92
C GLU A 276 17.58 32.49 -5.95
N LEU A 277 17.10 31.49 -5.21
CA LEU A 277 15.68 31.16 -5.09
C LEU A 277 14.96 32.20 -4.23
N LEU A 278 15.50 32.50 -3.05
CA LEU A 278 14.92 33.44 -2.09
C LEU A 278 14.74 34.85 -2.70
N ALA A 279 15.71 35.34 -3.48
CA ALA A 279 15.62 36.61 -4.20
C ALA A 279 14.60 36.63 -5.36
N LYS A 280 13.84 35.54 -5.54
CA LYS A 280 12.77 35.34 -6.52
C LYS A 280 11.49 34.80 -5.90
N MET A 281 11.40 34.76 -4.57
CA MET A 281 10.14 34.59 -3.86
C MET A 281 9.53 35.97 -3.60
N HIS A 282 8.40 36.23 -4.25
CA HIS A 282 7.70 37.51 -4.15
C HIS A 282 6.79 37.44 -2.92
N GLU A 283 7.03 38.29 -1.93
CA GLU A 283 6.29 38.28 -0.64
C GLU A 283 6.27 36.89 0.04
N GLY A 284 7.40 36.18 0.04
CA GLY A 284 7.52 34.82 0.61
C GLY A 284 6.80 33.72 -0.19
N ARG A 285 6.33 34.02 -1.41
CA ARG A 285 5.61 33.07 -2.28
C ARG A 285 6.38 32.81 -3.57
N MET A 286 6.37 31.56 -4.02
CA MET A 286 7.04 31.15 -5.25
C MET A 286 6.29 31.67 -6.49
N THR A 287 7.01 31.82 -7.59
CA THR A 287 6.51 32.13 -8.93
C THR A 287 7.24 31.23 -9.95
N CYS A 288 6.86 31.26 -11.22
CA CYS A 288 7.62 30.60 -12.29
C CYS A 288 9.11 30.99 -12.27
N SER A 289 9.41 32.26 -11.95
CA SER A 289 10.78 32.78 -11.84
C SER A 289 11.52 32.31 -10.59
N THR A 290 10.88 31.69 -9.60
CA THR A 290 11.59 31.07 -8.46
C THR A 290 12.35 29.84 -8.94
N CYS A 291 11.67 28.90 -9.60
CA CYS A 291 12.28 27.66 -10.07
C CYS A 291 13.08 27.83 -11.37
N HIS A 292 12.64 28.73 -12.25
CA HIS A 292 13.24 28.93 -13.57
C HIS A 292 14.06 30.22 -13.67
N ASN A 293 15.18 30.16 -14.39
CA ASN A 293 16.00 31.32 -14.74
C ASN A 293 15.88 31.64 -16.23
N GLN A 294 14.95 32.53 -16.56
CA GLN A 294 14.65 33.01 -17.92
C GLN A 294 15.86 33.52 -18.72
N HIS A 295 16.97 33.86 -18.07
CA HIS A 295 18.18 34.40 -18.69
C HIS A 295 19.36 33.40 -18.73
N SER A 296 19.19 32.16 -18.26
CA SER A 296 20.30 31.22 -18.13
C SER A 296 19.92 29.77 -18.36
N GLN A 297 20.81 29.07 -19.06
CA GLN A 297 20.84 27.62 -19.20
C GLN A 297 22.15 27.06 -18.61
N ALA A 298 22.61 27.62 -17.48
CA ALA A 298 23.83 27.16 -16.81
C ALA A 298 23.60 25.91 -15.92
N HIS A 299 22.40 25.76 -15.36
CA HIS A 299 22.09 24.74 -14.35
C HIS A 299 21.38 23.53 -14.93
N ASP A 300 21.76 22.33 -14.51
CA ASP A 300 21.27 21.10 -15.12
C ASP A 300 19.90 20.67 -14.58
N PRO A 301 18.93 20.33 -15.45
CA PRO A 301 17.63 19.81 -15.03
C PRO A 301 17.71 18.34 -14.62
N PHE A 302 16.63 17.85 -13.99
CA PHE A 302 16.47 16.44 -13.67
C PHE A 302 16.19 15.57 -14.91
N ASP A 303 15.54 16.16 -15.90
CA ASP A 303 15.11 15.46 -17.13
C ASP A 303 16.33 14.86 -17.86
N PRO A 304 16.47 13.52 -17.93
CA PRO A 304 17.65 12.87 -18.50
C PRO A 304 17.77 13.06 -20.02
N ASP A 305 16.66 13.39 -20.70
CA ASP A 305 16.64 13.63 -22.15
C ASP A 305 16.86 15.11 -22.52
N ALA A 306 17.00 16.00 -21.53
CA ALA A 306 17.18 17.42 -21.77
C ALA A 306 18.53 17.72 -22.47
N PRO A 307 18.55 18.53 -23.54
CA PRO A 307 19.78 18.86 -24.25
C PRO A 307 20.69 19.77 -23.41
N ALA A 308 22.01 19.67 -23.64
CA ALA A 308 23.01 20.45 -22.92
C ALA A 308 22.85 21.99 -23.09
N SER A 309 22.26 22.45 -24.20
CA SER A 309 21.88 23.85 -24.47
C SER A 309 20.84 23.93 -25.59
N GLY A 310 20.06 25.01 -25.64
CA GLY A 310 19.11 25.32 -26.72
C GLY A 310 17.64 25.06 -26.38
N GLU A 311 16.81 24.91 -27.41
CA GLU A 311 15.39 24.57 -27.26
C GLU A 311 15.21 23.24 -26.52
N GLY A 312 14.15 23.13 -25.71
CA GLY A 312 13.88 21.94 -24.88
C GLY A 312 14.72 21.84 -23.60
N ARG A 313 15.83 22.58 -23.45
CA ARG A 313 16.56 22.61 -22.18
C ARG A 313 15.80 23.42 -21.14
N HIS A 314 15.23 22.73 -20.16
CA HIS A 314 14.60 23.34 -18.99
C HIS A 314 15.54 24.37 -18.31
N LEU A 315 15.07 25.62 -18.22
CA LEU A 315 15.86 26.75 -17.73
C LEU A 315 15.89 26.78 -16.20
N MET A 316 16.69 25.94 -15.55
CA MET A 316 16.72 25.85 -14.08
C MET A 316 17.41 27.05 -13.42
N ARG A 317 16.92 27.48 -12.24
CA ARG A 317 17.56 28.56 -11.47
C ARG A 317 18.78 28.12 -10.67
N ILE A 318 18.75 26.91 -10.13
CA ILE A 318 19.88 26.21 -9.53
C ILE A 318 19.87 24.78 -10.06
N ASP A 319 20.93 24.00 -9.81
CA ASP A 319 21.01 22.62 -10.30
C ASP A 319 19.86 21.76 -9.75
N ASN A 320 19.37 20.85 -10.59
CA ASN A 320 18.25 19.98 -10.24
C ASN A 320 18.43 18.52 -10.73
N ALA A 321 19.60 18.20 -11.30
CA ALA A 321 19.95 16.86 -11.80
C ALA A 321 19.71 15.72 -10.79
N VAL A 322 19.81 15.99 -9.47
CA VAL A 322 19.51 15.04 -8.38
C VAL A 322 18.44 15.57 -7.41
N CYS A 323 17.52 16.41 -7.91
CA CYS A 323 16.46 17.09 -7.13
C CYS A 323 16.95 18.09 -6.07
N GLN A 324 18.09 18.77 -6.26
CA GLN A 324 18.58 19.76 -5.28
C GLN A 324 17.59 20.92 -5.10
N LEU A 325 17.00 21.44 -6.19
CA LEU A 325 16.00 22.51 -6.14
C LEU A 325 14.78 22.13 -5.28
N CYS A 326 14.33 20.88 -5.34
CA CYS A 326 13.22 20.41 -4.51
C CYS A 326 13.60 20.32 -3.02
N GLN A 327 14.86 20.01 -2.70
CA GLN A 327 15.34 19.85 -1.33
C GLN A 327 15.43 21.18 -0.56
N GLU A 328 15.61 22.31 -1.26
CA GLU A 328 15.63 23.63 -0.61
C GLU A 328 14.33 23.94 0.16
N CYS A 329 13.16 23.52 -0.35
CA CYS A 329 11.88 23.75 0.31
C CYS A 329 11.25 22.48 0.92
N HIS A 330 11.54 21.29 0.39
CA HIS A 330 10.96 20.01 0.82
C HIS A 330 12.00 19.05 1.44
N GLY A 331 13.14 19.56 1.90
CA GLY A 331 14.29 18.77 2.36
C GLY A 331 13.96 17.77 3.48
N ALA A 332 12.99 18.08 4.35
CA ALA A 332 12.49 17.16 5.38
C ALA A 332 11.89 15.86 4.83
N ARG A 333 11.51 15.81 3.54
CA ARG A 333 11.03 14.60 2.86
C ARG A 333 12.15 13.80 2.17
N PHE A 334 13.36 14.33 2.12
CA PHE A 334 14.54 13.66 1.57
C PHE A 334 15.14 12.70 2.61
N VAL A 335 14.60 11.50 2.67
CA VAL A 335 15.06 10.43 3.58
C VAL A 335 15.52 9.21 2.78
N THR A 336 16.44 8.42 3.34
CA THR A 336 16.97 7.20 2.70
C THR A 336 16.36 5.91 3.28
N GLU A 337 15.52 6.01 4.31
CA GLU A 337 14.78 4.88 4.89
C GLU A 337 13.33 5.28 5.23
N SER A 338 12.40 4.34 5.11
CA SER A 338 10.97 4.60 5.34
C SER A 338 10.57 4.74 6.81
N ALA A 339 11.45 4.35 7.73
CA ALA A 339 11.26 4.57 9.17
C ALA A 339 11.32 6.07 9.55
N ALA A 340 11.90 6.91 8.70
CA ALA A 340 11.97 8.37 8.88
C ALA A 340 10.73 9.13 8.35
N GLY A 341 9.60 8.46 8.14
CA GLY A 341 8.33 9.14 7.80
C GLY A 341 8.19 9.62 6.34
N SER A 342 8.97 9.09 5.41
CA SER A 342 8.80 9.37 3.97
C SER A 342 9.36 8.24 3.12
N HIS A 343 8.92 8.12 1.87
CA HIS A 343 9.44 7.13 0.93
C HIS A 343 10.92 7.39 0.65
N PRO A 344 11.79 6.37 0.69
CA PRO A 344 13.19 6.52 0.36
C PRO A 344 13.44 7.19 -0.99
N VAL A 345 14.28 8.22 -0.98
CA VAL A 345 14.85 8.91 -2.14
C VAL A 345 16.36 9.05 -1.96
N GLY A 346 17.09 9.27 -3.05
CA GLY A 346 18.56 9.18 -3.03
C GLY A 346 19.08 7.76 -2.81
N VAL A 347 18.25 6.75 -3.13
CA VAL A 347 18.56 5.32 -3.05
C VAL A 347 18.40 4.64 -4.42
N ALA A 348 19.24 3.64 -4.69
CA ALA A 348 19.07 2.78 -5.87
C ALA A 348 17.90 1.80 -5.66
N VAL A 349 17.22 1.40 -6.73
CA VAL A 349 16.15 0.39 -6.64
C VAL A 349 16.77 -1.01 -6.52
N PRO A 350 16.47 -1.82 -5.50
CA PRO A 350 17.06 -3.14 -5.36
C PRO A 350 16.52 -4.12 -6.42
N GLY A 351 17.38 -4.82 -7.16
CA GLY A 351 16.96 -5.94 -8.00
C GLY A 351 16.67 -7.19 -7.15
N THR A 352 15.40 -7.47 -6.85
CA THR A 352 14.95 -8.55 -5.96
C THR A 352 13.65 -9.20 -6.45
N ASP A 353 13.10 -10.16 -5.68
CA ASP A 353 11.76 -10.72 -5.93
C ASP A 353 10.60 -9.79 -5.53
N ARG A 354 10.91 -8.67 -4.85
CA ARG A 354 9.94 -7.67 -4.37
C ARG A 354 10.10 -6.29 -5.04
N PHE A 355 11.23 -6.07 -5.71
CA PHE A 355 11.58 -4.79 -6.35
C PHE A 355 12.32 -5.01 -7.67
N HIS A 356 12.07 -4.17 -8.66
CA HIS A 356 12.83 -4.06 -9.91
C HIS A 356 12.99 -2.60 -10.31
N GLU A 357 13.96 -2.30 -11.19
CA GLU A 357 14.07 -0.96 -11.77
C GLU A 357 12.84 -0.61 -12.63
N PRO A 358 12.45 0.68 -12.69
CA PRO A 358 11.35 1.14 -13.51
C PRO A 358 11.65 1.04 -15.00
N ALA A 359 10.61 0.76 -15.79
CA ALA A 359 10.72 0.65 -17.25
C ALA A 359 10.50 2.00 -17.95
N SER A 360 9.75 2.91 -17.31
CA SER A 360 9.28 4.18 -17.88
C SER A 360 9.53 5.39 -16.97
N LEU A 361 9.71 5.19 -15.65
CA LEU A 361 9.99 6.30 -14.73
C LEU A 361 11.48 6.69 -14.74
N PRO A 362 11.82 7.98 -14.81
CA PRO A 362 13.21 8.44 -14.84
C PRO A 362 13.89 8.33 -13.48
N LEU A 363 15.05 7.67 -13.45
CA LEU A 363 16.02 7.77 -12.36
C LEU A 363 16.94 8.98 -12.61
N ASP A 364 17.62 9.48 -11.58
CA ASP A 364 18.54 10.60 -11.77
C ASP A 364 19.75 10.23 -12.65
N ALA A 365 20.13 11.13 -13.56
CA ALA A 365 21.15 10.85 -14.58
C ALA A 365 22.60 10.79 -14.03
N VAL A 366 22.83 11.13 -12.76
CA VAL A 366 24.17 11.25 -12.15
C VAL A 366 24.55 9.99 -11.39
N GLU A 367 23.62 9.46 -10.60
CA GLU A 367 23.82 8.33 -9.69
C GLU A 367 22.88 7.14 -9.98
N GLY A 368 21.87 7.29 -10.83
CA GLY A 368 20.90 6.24 -11.15
C GLY A 368 19.96 5.89 -9.99
N LYS A 369 19.54 6.88 -9.19
CA LYS A 369 18.73 6.68 -7.99
C LYS A 369 17.34 7.30 -8.11
N VAL A 370 16.42 6.82 -7.28
CA VAL A 370 15.05 7.36 -7.14
C VAL A 370 15.12 8.75 -6.51
N ARG A 371 14.40 9.73 -7.07
CA ARG A 371 14.23 11.07 -6.50
C ARG A 371 12.76 11.50 -6.53
N CYS A 372 12.46 12.68 -5.99
CA CYS A 372 11.13 13.29 -6.03
C CYS A 372 10.56 13.32 -7.47
N LEU A 373 11.39 13.72 -8.44
CA LEU A 373 11.04 13.77 -9.88
C LEU A 373 11.03 12.40 -10.59
N THR A 374 11.33 11.28 -9.92
CA THR A 374 11.06 9.93 -10.43
C THR A 374 9.57 9.63 -10.35
N CYS A 375 8.90 10.05 -9.27
CA CYS A 375 7.46 9.85 -9.09
C CYS A 375 6.64 11.04 -9.60
N HIS A 376 7.13 12.26 -9.39
CA HIS A 376 6.37 13.47 -9.69
C HIS A 376 6.69 14.07 -11.06
N GLN A 377 5.63 14.62 -11.68
CA GLN A 377 5.68 15.51 -12.83
C GLN A 377 5.05 16.84 -12.41
N MET A 378 5.89 17.84 -12.15
CA MET A 378 5.46 19.11 -11.57
C MET A 378 4.56 19.95 -12.49
N HIS A 379 4.48 19.61 -13.77
CA HIS A 379 3.85 20.41 -14.82
C HIS A 379 3.14 19.46 -15.81
N ASP A 380 1.83 19.65 -16.04
CA ASP A 380 0.99 18.82 -16.93
C ASP A 380 0.97 17.32 -16.57
N ALA A 381 0.98 17.00 -15.27
CA ALA A 381 0.84 15.63 -14.78
C ALA A 381 -0.39 14.93 -15.42
N PRO A 382 -0.32 13.66 -15.84
CA PRO A 382 -1.39 12.99 -16.59
C PRO A 382 -2.76 12.88 -15.88
N ALA A 383 -2.82 13.00 -14.55
CA ALA A 383 -4.07 13.17 -13.80
C ALA A 383 -4.18 14.59 -13.25
N ASP A 384 -5.40 15.11 -13.17
CA ASP A 384 -5.72 16.37 -12.49
C ASP A 384 -6.08 16.18 -11.02
N ASP A 385 -5.55 15.16 -10.35
CA ASP A 385 -5.77 14.83 -8.94
C ASP A 385 -4.97 15.71 -7.95
N GLY A 386 -4.25 16.74 -8.43
CA GLY A 386 -3.38 17.58 -7.61
C GLY A 386 -2.13 16.89 -7.01
N ARG A 387 -1.98 15.56 -7.15
CA ARG A 387 -0.85 14.76 -6.61
C ARG A 387 0.38 14.83 -7.50
N LEU A 388 0.23 15.31 -8.74
CA LEU A 388 1.31 15.57 -9.68
C LEU A 388 2.14 14.32 -9.98
N LEU A 389 1.51 13.16 -10.12
CA LEU A 389 2.17 11.88 -10.40
C LEU A 389 2.47 11.72 -11.90
N ARG A 390 3.59 11.09 -12.25
CA ARG A 390 3.99 10.78 -13.64
C ARG A 390 3.07 9.80 -14.38
N MET A 391 2.15 9.15 -13.69
CA MET A 391 1.16 8.25 -14.27
C MET A 391 -0.19 8.54 -13.64
N ALA A 392 -1.25 8.50 -14.45
CA ALA A 392 -2.60 8.90 -14.00
C ALA A 392 -3.15 8.03 -12.86
N ARG A 393 -2.70 6.78 -12.74
CA ARG A 393 -3.09 5.88 -11.64
C ARG A 393 -1.89 5.58 -10.76
N GLN A 394 -2.04 5.80 -9.46
CA GLN A 394 -1.00 5.51 -8.46
C GLN A 394 -0.54 4.03 -8.51
N ASN A 395 -1.46 3.08 -8.73
CA ASN A 395 -1.11 1.65 -8.73
C ASN A 395 -0.17 1.29 -9.89
N ASP A 396 -0.27 1.96 -11.05
CA ASP A 396 0.65 1.75 -12.17
C ASP A 396 2.04 2.31 -11.83
N LEU A 397 2.10 3.51 -11.23
CA LEU A 397 3.35 4.11 -10.77
C LEU A 397 4.06 3.28 -9.70
N CYS A 398 3.31 2.65 -8.78
CA CYS A 398 3.89 1.74 -7.80
C CYS A 398 4.38 0.43 -8.44
N ALA A 399 3.66 -0.10 -9.43
CA ALA A 399 4.03 -1.34 -10.12
C ALA A 399 5.31 -1.22 -10.96
N GLU A 400 5.71 0.00 -11.35
CA GLU A 400 7.02 0.24 -12.01
C GLU A 400 8.23 -0.15 -11.13
N CYS A 401 8.09 -0.16 -9.80
CA CYS A 401 9.18 -0.56 -8.90
C CYS A 401 8.83 -1.75 -7.99
N HIS A 402 7.56 -1.94 -7.60
CA HIS A 402 7.15 -2.94 -6.62
C HIS A 402 6.66 -4.24 -7.29
N ALA A 403 7.57 -5.20 -7.46
CA ALA A 403 7.33 -6.48 -8.15
C ALA A 403 6.18 -7.35 -7.60
N THR A 404 5.67 -7.05 -6.40
CA THR A 404 4.51 -7.74 -5.80
C THR A 404 3.16 -7.11 -6.15
N VAL A 405 3.14 -5.95 -6.81
CA VAL A 405 1.93 -5.26 -7.25
C VAL A 405 1.53 -5.79 -8.62
N ASP A 406 0.41 -6.50 -8.69
CA ASP A 406 -0.18 -6.95 -9.95
C ASP A 406 -1.31 -6.00 -10.36
N VAL A 407 -1.11 -5.23 -11.43
CA VAL A 407 -2.12 -4.30 -11.98
C VAL A 407 -3.01 -4.96 -13.05
N ALA A 408 -2.68 -6.18 -13.51
CA ALA A 408 -3.44 -6.91 -14.51
C ALA A 408 -4.48 -7.83 -13.87
N THR A 409 -4.12 -8.50 -12.76
CA THR A 409 -5.01 -9.26 -11.89
C THR A 409 -4.89 -8.81 -10.44
N PRO A 410 -5.34 -7.57 -10.10
CA PRO A 410 -5.19 -7.03 -8.76
C PRO A 410 -5.91 -7.85 -7.69
N ALA A 411 -5.35 -7.84 -6.49
CA ALA A 411 -6.00 -8.36 -5.29
C ALA A 411 -7.31 -7.62 -5.02
N LEU A 412 -8.23 -8.23 -4.26
CA LEU A 412 -9.57 -7.68 -4.03
C LEU A 412 -9.55 -6.26 -3.39
N HIS A 413 -8.56 -5.98 -2.55
CA HIS A 413 -8.37 -4.66 -1.93
C HIS A 413 -7.69 -3.64 -2.86
N LEU A 414 -7.14 -4.07 -3.99
CA LEU A 414 -6.42 -3.24 -4.97
C LEU A 414 -7.19 -3.11 -6.30
N ASP A 415 -8.41 -3.64 -6.38
CA ASP A 415 -9.28 -3.56 -7.56
C ASP A 415 -9.73 -2.09 -7.77
N PRO A 416 -9.46 -1.47 -8.94
CA PRO A 416 -9.75 -0.06 -9.18
C PRO A 416 -11.25 0.26 -9.38
N VAL A 417 -12.12 -0.76 -9.42
CA VAL A 417 -13.57 -0.62 -9.62
C VAL A 417 -14.32 -1.00 -8.33
N ASN A 418 -13.95 -2.12 -7.72
CA ASN A 418 -14.65 -2.73 -6.59
C ASN A 418 -13.89 -2.58 -5.26
N GLY A 419 -12.64 -2.13 -5.29
CA GLY A 419 -11.82 -1.94 -4.11
C GLY A 419 -12.37 -0.86 -3.16
N PRO A 420 -11.95 -0.90 -1.88
CA PRO A 420 -12.36 0.09 -0.90
C PRO A 420 -11.81 1.47 -1.25
N LEU A 421 -12.55 2.49 -0.81
CA LEU A 421 -11.99 3.79 -0.45
C LEU A 421 -11.72 3.80 1.04
N TRP A 422 -10.71 4.53 1.47
CA TRP A 422 -10.41 4.74 2.87
C TRP A 422 -11.57 5.52 3.53
N PRO A 423 -12.27 4.97 4.54
CA PRO A 423 -13.48 5.57 5.10
C PRO A 423 -13.21 6.65 6.15
N GLY A 424 -11.94 7.02 6.36
CA GLY A 424 -11.47 7.82 7.48
C GLY A 424 -11.05 6.93 8.65
N GLY A 425 -9.97 7.32 9.33
CA GLY A 425 -9.44 6.60 10.49
C GLY A 425 -10.43 6.58 11.65
N LYS A 426 -10.51 5.44 12.34
CA LYS A 426 -11.50 5.18 13.41
C LYS A 426 -10.92 4.56 14.66
N HIS A 427 -9.80 3.86 14.56
CA HIS A 427 -9.28 2.99 15.64
C HIS A 427 -7.90 3.44 16.17
N GLY A 428 -7.40 4.58 15.68
CA GLY A 428 -6.19 5.26 16.14
C GLY A 428 -5.81 6.41 15.23
N SER A 429 -6.00 6.25 13.92
CA SER A 429 -5.60 7.22 12.91
C SER A 429 -6.53 8.41 12.79
N THR A 430 -5.92 9.57 12.54
CA THR A 430 -6.57 10.83 12.17
C THR A 430 -6.68 11.04 10.65
N LYS A 431 -6.27 10.07 9.82
CA LYS A 431 -6.33 10.19 8.36
C LYS A 431 -7.80 10.38 7.90
N PRO A 432 -8.14 11.50 7.24
CA PRO A 432 -9.51 11.73 6.75
C PRO A 432 -9.89 10.68 5.71
N ALA A 433 -11.18 10.58 5.38
CA ALA A 433 -11.62 9.72 4.27
C ALA A 433 -10.92 10.07 2.94
N ASP A 434 -10.91 9.14 1.99
CA ASP A 434 -10.67 9.48 0.59
C ASP A 434 -12.02 9.47 -0.14
N PRO A 435 -12.55 10.63 -0.56
CA PRO A 435 -13.89 10.73 -1.16
C PRO A 435 -13.86 10.44 -2.66
N ASP A 436 -12.68 10.38 -3.27
CA ASP A 436 -12.51 10.34 -4.71
C ASP A 436 -12.69 8.91 -5.25
N PRO A 437 -13.68 8.65 -6.11
CA PRO A 437 -13.90 7.31 -6.67
C PRO A 437 -12.74 6.80 -7.54
N GLU A 438 -11.85 7.66 -8.03
CA GLU A 438 -10.67 7.24 -8.82
C GLU A 438 -9.56 6.63 -7.93
N HIS A 439 -9.60 6.87 -6.62
CA HIS A 439 -8.70 6.26 -5.64
C HIS A 439 -9.18 4.89 -5.09
N ARG A 440 -10.20 4.27 -5.70
CA ARG A 440 -10.64 2.92 -5.33
C ARG A 440 -9.51 1.91 -5.48
N GLY A 441 -9.27 1.14 -4.42
CA GLY A 441 -8.17 0.17 -4.40
C GLY A 441 -6.77 0.77 -4.59
N ALA A 442 -6.62 2.10 -4.47
CA ALA A 442 -5.31 2.74 -4.53
C ALA A 442 -4.44 2.35 -3.33
N CYS A 443 -3.13 2.23 -3.54
CA CYS A 443 -2.17 1.98 -2.45
C CYS A 443 -2.29 3.02 -1.31
N SER A 444 -2.68 4.26 -1.62
CA SER A 444 -2.90 5.36 -0.67
C SER A 444 -4.03 5.16 0.34
N ASN A 445 -4.88 4.14 0.15
CA ASN A 445 -5.87 3.76 1.15
C ASN A 445 -5.19 3.21 2.42
N CYS A 446 -4.13 2.41 2.27
CA CYS A 446 -3.37 1.81 3.37
C CYS A 446 -2.00 2.45 3.62
N HIS A 447 -1.34 2.99 2.59
CA HIS A 447 0.02 3.52 2.66
C HIS A 447 0.10 5.01 2.35
N ARG A 448 0.59 5.83 3.27
CA ARG A 448 0.91 7.24 2.98
C ARG A 448 2.41 7.37 2.67
N VAL A 449 2.72 7.49 1.37
CA VAL A 449 4.12 7.49 0.87
C VAL A 449 5.01 8.60 1.44
N HIS A 450 4.44 9.71 1.92
CA HIS A 450 5.16 10.77 2.65
C HIS A 450 4.77 10.79 4.14
N GLY A 451 4.60 9.61 4.72
CA GLY A 451 4.30 9.41 6.14
C GLY A 451 2.93 9.91 6.59
N TRP A 452 2.47 9.41 7.72
CA TRP A 452 1.31 9.93 8.42
C TRP A 452 1.58 9.89 9.93
N PRO A 453 1.31 10.97 10.70
CA PRO A 453 1.60 11.00 12.13
C PRO A 453 0.93 9.87 12.90
N ASP A 454 1.69 9.21 13.77
CA ASP A 454 1.20 8.10 14.58
C ASP A 454 0.53 8.62 15.85
N ALA A 455 -0.77 8.34 16.04
CA ALA A 455 -1.48 8.82 17.22
C ALA A 455 -0.99 8.17 18.54
N ALA A 456 -0.28 7.03 18.47
CA ALA A 456 0.34 6.40 19.64
C ALA A 456 1.75 6.94 19.94
N ASP A 457 2.40 7.59 18.97
CA ASP A 457 3.69 8.27 19.12
C ASP A 457 3.73 9.54 18.25
N PRO A 458 3.23 10.70 18.76
CA PRO A 458 3.10 11.93 17.96
C PRO A 458 4.42 12.46 17.36
N ALA A 459 5.56 12.04 17.90
CA ALA A 459 6.89 12.38 17.40
C ALA A 459 7.31 11.54 16.17
N ALA A 460 6.58 10.48 15.85
CA ALA A 460 6.85 9.55 14.76
C ALA A 460 5.67 9.47 13.76
N ASP A 461 5.96 8.97 12.56
CA ASP A 461 4.95 8.57 11.59
C ASP A 461 4.72 7.05 11.68
N TYR A 462 3.57 6.58 11.22
CA TYR A 462 3.22 5.17 11.20
C TYR A 462 4.29 4.32 10.47
N PRO A 463 4.85 3.27 11.10
CA PRO A 463 5.88 2.44 10.50
C PRO A 463 5.49 1.84 9.14
N THR A 464 6.49 1.56 8.29
CA THR A 464 6.29 1.04 6.92
C THR A 464 5.37 1.91 6.03
N LEU A 465 5.27 3.21 6.36
CA LEU A 465 4.44 4.19 5.66
C LEU A 465 2.96 3.80 5.66
N LEU A 466 2.48 3.12 6.71
CA LEU A 466 1.07 2.82 6.90
C LEU A 466 0.30 4.07 7.32
N VAL A 467 -1.00 3.92 7.55
CA VAL A 467 -1.89 4.98 8.05
C VAL A 467 -2.56 4.61 9.37
N GLU A 468 -2.34 3.39 9.87
CA GLU A 468 -2.84 2.81 11.11
C GLU A 468 -1.85 1.72 11.57
N ARG A 469 -1.93 1.30 12.83
CA ARG A 469 -1.20 0.11 13.34
C ARG A 469 -2.03 -1.16 13.19
N GLU A 470 -1.40 -2.24 12.74
CA GLU A 470 -1.85 -3.62 12.99
C GLU A 470 -3.34 -3.83 12.61
N GLU A 471 -4.15 -4.42 13.48
CA GLU A 471 -5.59 -4.65 13.28
C GLU A 471 -6.39 -3.38 13.00
N ASN A 472 -5.99 -2.22 13.52
CA ASN A 472 -6.76 -0.97 13.39
C ASN A 472 -6.87 -0.53 11.93
N LEU A 473 -5.86 -0.85 11.11
CA LEU A 473 -5.88 -0.66 9.66
C LEU A 473 -7.02 -1.49 9.02
N CYS A 474 -7.19 -2.73 9.47
CA CYS A 474 -8.21 -3.63 8.98
C CYS A 474 -9.60 -3.25 9.54
N TYR A 475 -9.71 -2.99 10.84
CA TYR A 475 -10.97 -2.67 11.52
C TYR A 475 -11.57 -1.33 11.07
N THR A 476 -10.76 -0.37 10.60
CA THR A 476 -11.27 0.85 9.96
C THR A 476 -12.25 0.56 8.81
N CYS A 477 -12.06 -0.57 8.10
CA CYS A 477 -13.01 -1.09 7.11
C CYS A 477 -13.89 -2.24 7.62
N HIS A 478 -13.44 -3.05 8.58
CA HIS A 478 -14.04 -4.33 8.99
C HIS A 478 -14.69 -4.33 10.39
N ASP A 479 -15.15 -3.18 10.88
CA ASP A 479 -15.85 -3.00 12.16
C ASP A 479 -17.39 -3.01 12.09
N GLY A 480 -17.96 -3.26 10.90
CA GLY A 480 -19.40 -3.19 10.64
C GLY A 480 -19.95 -1.79 10.35
N THR A 481 -19.10 -0.75 10.41
CA THR A 481 -19.41 0.64 10.02
C THR A 481 -18.60 1.11 8.80
N GLY A 482 -17.54 0.38 8.43
CA GLY A 482 -16.79 0.56 7.19
C GLY A 482 -17.42 -0.17 5.98
N PRO A 483 -16.75 -0.13 4.81
CA PRO A 483 -17.23 -0.80 3.59
C PRO A 483 -17.09 -2.33 3.59
N GLY A 484 -16.42 -2.92 4.59
CA GLY A 484 -16.20 -4.37 4.70
C GLY A 484 -17.17 -5.07 5.66
N SER A 485 -17.14 -6.41 5.64
CA SER A 485 -17.85 -7.23 6.64
C SER A 485 -17.36 -6.95 8.06
N ASP A 486 -18.25 -7.04 9.05
CA ASP A 486 -17.95 -6.90 10.49
C ASP A 486 -17.15 -8.10 11.04
N VAL A 487 -15.86 -8.15 10.71
CA VAL A 487 -14.93 -9.17 11.24
C VAL A 487 -14.66 -8.91 12.72
N LEU A 488 -14.64 -7.64 13.15
CA LEU A 488 -14.43 -7.25 14.55
C LEU A 488 -15.45 -7.89 15.50
N ALA A 489 -16.73 -8.03 15.11
CA ALA A 489 -17.73 -8.74 15.90
C ALA A 489 -17.36 -10.20 16.18
N SER A 490 -16.64 -10.89 15.27
CA SER A 490 -16.14 -12.24 15.54
C SER A 490 -15.05 -12.25 16.61
N PHE A 491 -14.19 -11.23 16.63
CA PHE A 491 -13.14 -11.06 17.64
C PHE A 491 -13.67 -10.59 19.01
N ARG A 492 -14.96 -10.24 19.12
CA ARG A 492 -15.66 -10.01 20.39
C ARG A 492 -16.24 -11.30 21.00
N GLN A 493 -16.18 -12.44 20.31
CA GLN A 493 -16.67 -13.73 20.84
C GLN A 493 -15.72 -14.33 21.90
N ARG A 494 -16.20 -15.34 22.63
CA ARG A 494 -15.50 -15.86 23.82
C ARG A 494 -14.16 -16.55 23.53
N TYR A 495 -14.01 -17.20 22.37
CA TYR A 495 -12.81 -17.92 21.99
C TYR A 495 -12.33 -17.41 20.63
N THR A 496 -11.16 -16.79 20.58
CA THR A 496 -10.65 -16.05 19.42
C THR A 496 -9.16 -16.33 19.19
N HIS A 497 -8.67 -16.03 18.00
CA HIS A 497 -7.23 -15.86 17.81
C HIS A 497 -6.77 -14.53 18.45
N PRO A 498 -5.55 -14.46 19.01
CA PRO A 498 -5.11 -13.35 19.84
C PRO A 498 -4.60 -12.16 19.02
N VAL A 499 -5.49 -11.55 18.22
CA VAL A 499 -5.21 -10.40 17.34
C VAL A 499 -5.17 -9.05 18.06
N ASN A 500 -5.50 -8.99 19.35
CA ASN A 500 -5.50 -7.72 20.10
C ASN A 500 -4.18 -7.53 20.89
N ILE A 501 -3.02 -7.87 20.30
CA ILE A 501 -1.72 -7.83 21.01
C ILE A 501 -0.69 -6.98 20.26
N SER A 502 -0.89 -5.67 20.35
CA SER A 502 -0.05 -4.67 19.69
C SER A 502 1.42 -4.67 20.09
N GLY A 503 2.25 -4.19 19.16
CA GLY A 503 3.69 -3.95 19.29
C GLY A 503 4.55 -5.20 19.22
N ARG A 504 4.00 -6.34 18.79
CA ARG A 504 4.73 -7.63 18.72
C ARG A 504 5.11 -8.04 17.31
N HIS A 505 4.21 -7.85 16.36
CA HIS A 505 4.45 -8.25 14.99
C HIS A 505 5.57 -7.42 14.37
N GLN A 506 6.42 -8.08 13.61
CA GLN A 506 7.44 -7.44 12.80
C GLN A 506 7.24 -7.82 11.32
N PRO A 507 7.42 -6.87 10.38
CA PRO A 507 7.42 -7.21 8.97
C PRO A 507 8.45 -8.33 8.68
N ARG A 508 7.99 -9.40 8.01
CA ARG A 508 8.80 -10.55 7.55
C ARG A 508 9.28 -11.51 8.66
N GLU A 509 8.49 -11.68 9.72
CA GLU A 509 8.66 -12.80 10.67
C GLU A 509 8.72 -14.16 9.96
N SER A 510 9.90 -14.78 10.03
CA SER A 510 10.25 -16.01 9.30
C SER A 510 10.91 -17.08 10.17
N ASP A 511 11.21 -16.76 11.43
CA ASP A 511 11.73 -17.69 12.43
C ASP A 511 10.60 -18.17 13.37
N GLY A 512 10.60 -19.45 13.71
CA GLY A 512 9.60 -20.04 14.60
C GLY A 512 9.58 -19.43 16.00
N ALA A 513 10.67 -18.85 16.49
CA ALA A 513 10.74 -18.16 17.77
C ALA A 513 9.85 -16.91 17.84
N ALA A 514 9.62 -16.22 16.73
CA ALA A 514 8.73 -15.05 16.67
C ALA A 514 7.28 -15.39 17.03
N PHE A 515 6.84 -16.63 16.73
CA PHE A 515 5.50 -17.16 17.02
C PHE A 515 5.42 -17.96 18.33
N GLY A 516 6.56 -18.11 19.03
CA GLY A 516 6.69 -18.97 20.21
C GLY A 516 6.01 -18.41 21.45
N THR A 517 5.81 -19.23 22.47
CA THR A 517 5.12 -18.86 23.73
C THR A 517 5.54 -17.52 24.35
N ALA A 518 6.80 -17.11 24.22
CA ALA A 518 7.30 -15.83 24.74
C ALA A 518 6.81 -14.60 23.96
N ASN A 519 6.59 -14.73 22.65
CA ASN A 519 6.07 -13.68 21.77
C ASN A 519 4.75 -14.11 21.09
N ARG A 520 3.93 -14.93 21.77
CA ARG A 520 2.73 -15.51 21.15
C ARG A 520 1.71 -14.40 20.84
N HIS A 521 1.50 -14.17 19.55
CA HIS A 521 0.52 -13.27 18.96
C HIS A 521 0.00 -13.89 17.66
N ALA A 522 -0.89 -13.20 16.95
CA ALA A 522 -1.28 -13.52 15.58
C ALA A 522 -2.00 -12.30 15.01
N GLU A 523 -1.54 -11.73 13.91
CA GLU A 523 -2.18 -10.55 13.30
C GLU A 523 -3.12 -10.92 12.15
N CYS A 524 -3.87 -9.94 11.65
CA CYS A 524 -4.57 -10.05 10.37
C CYS A 524 -3.64 -10.49 9.22
N VAL A 525 -2.43 -9.92 9.16
CA VAL A 525 -1.44 -10.19 8.11
C VAL A 525 -0.70 -11.53 8.26
N ASP A 526 -0.84 -12.22 9.41
CA ASP A 526 -0.36 -13.59 9.55
C ASP A 526 -1.22 -14.61 8.80
N CYS A 527 -2.48 -14.27 8.53
CA CYS A 527 -3.42 -15.15 7.84
C CYS A 527 -3.81 -14.61 6.45
N HIS A 528 -3.74 -13.30 6.23
CA HIS A 528 -4.13 -12.64 4.99
C HIS A 528 -2.97 -11.88 4.37
N ASN A 529 -2.91 -11.82 3.04
CA ASN A 529 -2.03 -10.90 2.33
C ASN A 529 -2.89 -9.90 1.54
N PRO A 530 -3.01 -8.63 1.99
CA PRO A 530 -3.86 -7.65 1.32
C PRO A 530 -3.42 -7.34 -0.13
N HIS A 531 -2.16 -7.61 -0.48
CA HIS A 531 -1.62 -7.44 -1.82
C HIS A 531 -1.90 -8.62 -2.76
N ARG A 532 -2.39 -9.77 -2.25
CA ARG A 532 -2.55 -11.02 -3.03
C ARG A 532 -3.87 -11.75 -2.83
N LEU A 533 -4.68 -11.37 -1.84
CA LEU A 533 -5.97 -12.00 -1.55
C LEU A 533 -7.00 -11.79 -2.67
N THR A 534 -7.83 -12.79 -2.91
CA THR A 534 -8.88 -12.76 -3.95
C THR A 534 -10.22 -13.26 -3.40
N ALA A 535 -11.32 -12.92 -4.09
CA ALA A 535 -12.66 -13.35 -3.70
C ALA A 535 -12.86 -14.85 -3.96
N ALA A 536 -13.55 -15.54 -3.03
CA ALA A 536 -13.94 -16.94 -3.24
C ALA A 536 -15.12 -17.03 -4.22
N THR A 537 -14.89 -17.66 -5.38
CA THR A 537 -15.91 -17.87 -6.43
C THR A 537 -16.73 -19.16 -6.23
N GLY A 538 -16.47 -19.89 -5.15
CA GLY A 538 -17.17 -21.13 -4.80
C GLY A 538 -16.70 -21.69 -3.44
N PRO A 539 -17.18 -22.87 -3.03
CA PRO A 539 -16.74 -23.52 -1.80
C PRO A 539 -15.24 -23.82 -1.82
N VAL A 540 -14.54 -23.55 -0.70
CA VAL A 540 -13.14 -23.93 -0.52
C VAL A 540 -13.03 -25.45 -0.46
N VAL A 541 -12.09 -26.03 -1.22
CA VAL A 541 -11.89 -27.48 -1.31
C VAL A 541 -10.56 -27.86 -0.68
N ALA A 542 -10.58 -28.71 0.35
CA ALA A 542 -9.37 -29.21 0.99
C ALA A 542 -8.44 -29.96 0.00
N PRO A 543 -7.11 -29.79 0.10
CA PRO A 543 -6.37 -29.13 1.18
C PRO A 543 -6.15 -27.62 0.98
N SER A 544 -6.60 -27.04 -0.14
CA SER A 544 -6.41 -25.64 -0.49
C SER A 544 -6.98 -24.72 0.59
N ALA A 545 -6.26 -23.64 0.92
CA ALA A 545 -6.79 -22.57 1.76
C ALA A 545 -7.85 -21.74 1.01
N SER A 546 -8.53 -20.85 1.73
CA SER A 546 -9.40 -19.85 1.08
C SER A 546 -8.57 -18.96 0.14
N PRO A 547 -9.12 -18.49 -0.98
CA PRO A 547 -8.50 -17.44 -1.81
C PRO A 547 -8.19 -16.15 -1.02
N ALA A 548 -8.88 -15.93 0.10
CA ALA A 548 -8.57 -14.85 1.06
C ALA A 548 -7.20 -15.00 1.76
N ASN A 549 -6.59 -16.20 1.75
CA ASN A 549 -5.27 -16.51 2.30
C ASN A 549 -4.19 -16.65 1.19
N GLN A 550 -4.49 -16.25 -0.04
CA GLN A 550 -3.54 -16.34 -1.15
C GLN A 550 -2.29 -15.48 -0.88
N GLY A 551 -1.10 -16.05 -1.11
CA GLY A 551 0.17 -15.33 -0.95
C GLY A 551 0.59 -15.02 0.48
N VAL A 552 0.01 -15.65 1.51
CA VAL A 552 0.47 -15.51 2.90
C VAL A 552 1.64 -16.47 3.22
N SER A 553 2.48 -16.07 4.19
CA SER A 553 3.54 -16.91 4.73
C SER A 553 2.98 -18.16 5.43
N ARG A 554 3.66 -19.29 5.26
CA ARG A 554 3.16 -20.62 5.66
C ARG A 554 4.29 -21.58 5.98
N VAL A 555 3.98 -22.66 6.70
CA VAL A 555 4.95 -23.71 7.05
C VAL A 555 4.55 -25.01 6.38
N ALA A 556 5.31 -25.39 5.36
CA ALA A 556 5.20 -26.70 4.75
C ALA A 556 5.81 -27.76 5.69
N VAL A 557 5.15 -28.91 5.80
CA VAL A 557 5.59 -30.02 6.65
C VAL A 557 5.91 -31.26 5.81
N SER A 558 7.02 -31.91 6.16
CA SER A 558 7.43 -33.22 5.65
C SER A 558 7.50 -34.24 6.77
N TYR A 559 7.31 -35.51 6.46
CA TYR A 559 7.30 -36.59 7.44
C TYR A 559 8.29 -37.68 7.05
N ALA A 560 9.11 -38.14 8.00
CA ALA A 560 10.02 -39.27 7.81
C ALA A 560 9.36 -40.60 8.24
N GLY A 561 8.65 -40.58 9.37
CA GLY A 561 8.04 -41.74 10.02
C GLY A 561 6.77 -41.38 10.79
N VAL A 562 6.25 -42.33 11.57
CA VAL A 562 5.20 -42.08 12.56
C VAL A 562 5.74 -41.14 13.64
N GLY A 563 5.00 -40.09 13.98
CA GLY A 563 5.44 -39.14 15.02
C GLY A 563 6.74 -38.38 14.71
N GLN A 564 7.14 -38.28 13.43
CA GLN A 564 8.34 -37.56 13.00
C GLN A 564 7.99 -36.56 11.88
N ALA A 565 8.15 -35.26 12.15
CA ALA A 565 7.95 -34.17 11.21
C ALA A 565 9.22 -33.31 11.07
N SER A 566 9.38 -32.69 9.91
CA SER A 566 10.30 -31.58 9.64
C SER A 566 9.55 -30.47 8.90
N TYR A 567 10.03 -29.24 9.06
CA TYR A 567 9.31 -28.03 8.67
C TYR A 567 10.15 -27.17 7.73
N LEU A 568 9.49 -26.52 6.78
CA LEU A 568 10.07 -25.54 5.87
C LEU A 568 9.17 -24.30 5.84
N PHE A 569 9.71 -23.17 6.30
CA PHE A 569 9.04 -21.88 6.15
C PHE A 569 8.99 -21.49 4.67
N LYS A 570 7.88 -20.88 4.27
CA LYS A 570 7.62 -20.32 2.95
C LYS A 570 7.06 -18.92 3.17
N ASP A 571 7.70 -17.92 2.57
CA ASP A 571 7.27 -16.53 2.63
C ASP A 571 6.11 -16.24 1.64
N GLU A 572 5.77 -14.97 1.48
CA GLU A 572 4.73 -14.48 0.58
C GLU A 572 5.07 -14.62 -0.92
N THR A 573 6.34 -14.80 -1.29
CA THR A 573 6.77 -14.98 -2.69
C THR A 573 6.94 -16.45 -3.07
N ALA A 574 7.09 -17.35 -2.08
CA ALA A 574 7.22 -18.79 -2.28
C ALA A 574 6.07 -19.41 -3.13
N PRO A 575 6.39 -20.07 -4.27
CA PRO A 575 5.39 -20.49 -5.25
C PRO A 575 4.55 -21.69 -4.81
N GLY A 576 3.45 -21.88 -5.53
CA GLY A 576 2.52 -23.00 -5.37
C GLY A 576 1.41 -22.76 -4.34
N GLU A 577 0.38 -23.59 -4.43
CA GLU A 577 -0.83 -23.57 -3.60
C GLU A 577 -0.55 -23.32 -2.11
N VAL A 578 -1.34 -22.43 -1.51
CA VAL A 578 -1.45 -22.29 -0.06
C VAL A 578 -2.44 -23.35 0.43
N ARG A 579 -2.00 -24.22 1.34
CA ARG A 579 -2.87 -25.21 1.98
C ARG A 579 -3.19 -24.76 3.39
N GLU A 580 -4.45 -24.90 3.81
CA GLU A 580 -4.91 -24.27 5.05
C GLU A 580 -4.14 -24.74 6.29
N TYR A 581 -3.79 -26.04 6.35
CA TYR A 581 -3.01 -26.59 7.45
C TYR A 581 -1.59 -26.00 7.54
N GLU A 582 -0.99 -25.56 6.42
CA GLU A 582 0.34 -24.92 6.41
C GLU A 582 0.28 -23.54 7.09
N LEU A 583 -0.91 -22.92 7.20
CA LEU A 583 -1.15 -21.70 7.96
C LEU A 583 -1.24 -22.00 9.46
N CYS A 584 -2.13 -22.92 9.83
CA CYS A 584 -2.35 -23.31 11.22
C CYS A 584 -1.06 -23.85 11.88
N PHE A 585 -0.22 -24.56 11.13
CA PHE A 585 1.03 -25.13 11.64
C PHE A 585 2.11 -24.09 11.96
N LYS A 586 1.99 -22.82 11.55
CA LYS A 586 2.83 -21.73 12.09
C LYS A 586 2.73 -21.63 13.62
N CYS A 587 1.53 -21.87 14.16
CA CYS A 587 1.21 -21.65 15.58
C CYS A 587 0.79 -22.91 16.36
N HIS A 588 0.44 -23.99 15.67
CA HIS A 588 -0.09 -25.25 16.26
C HIS A 588 0.73 -26.50 15.87
N SER A 589 2.01 -26.31 15.52
CA SER A 589 2.96 -27.40 15.29
C SER A 589 4.28 -27.14 15.99
N GLY A 590 5.16 -28.15 16.02
CA GLY A 590 6.52 -28.06 16.53
C GLY A 590 7.49 -27.24 15.68
N TRP A 591 7.02 -26.51 14.65
CA TRP A 591 7.82 -25.44 14.02
C TRP A 591 8.07 -24.27 14.99
N THR A 592 7.15 -24.05 15.93
CA THR A 592 7.28 -23.06 17.00
C THR A 592 7.18 -23.71 18.39
N THR A 593 7.59 -22.97 19.42
CA THR A 593 7.36 -23.37 20.81
C THR A 593 5.89 -23.14 21.16
N GLN A 594 5.14 -24.22 21.35
CA GLN A 594 3.72 -24.16 21.70
C GLN A 594 3.48 -23.99 23.21
N PRO A 595 2.32 -23.47 23.64
CA PRO A 595 1.94 -23.42 25.05
C PRO A 595 1.88 -24.81 25.70
N ALA A 596 2.23 -24.88 26.99
CA ALA A 596 2.27 -26.14 27.73
C ALA A 596 0.91 -26.88 27.70
N GLY A 597 0.96 -28.17 27.41
CA GLY A 597 -0.24 -29.02 27.32
C GLY A 597 -0.95 -29.02 25.96
N GLN A 598 -0.50 -28.24 24.97
CA GLN A 598 -0.96 -28.40 23.59
C GLN A 598 -0.23 -29.55 22.88
N GLU A 599 -0.92 -30.21 21.96
CA GLU A 599 -0.34 -31.26 21.12
C GLU A 599 0.11 -30.68 19.78
N ASP A 600 1.26 -31.11 19.28
CA ASP A 600 1.67 -30.82 17.90
C ASP A 600 0.67 -31.44 16.90
N LEU A 601 -0.13 -30.58 16.26
CA LEU A 601 -1.18 -31.02 15.34
C LEU A 601 -0.60 -31.60 14.05
N ALA A 602 0.57 -31.16 13.60
CA ALA A 602 1.24 -31.76 12.44
C ALA A 602 1.67 -33.19 12.77
N LEU A 603 2.26 -33.43 13.95
CA LEU A 603 2.58 -34.79 14.41
C LEU A 603 1.33 -35.66 14.63
N LYS A 604 0.22 -35.10 15.11
CA LYS A 604 -1.04 -35.83 15.32
C LYS A 604 -1.73 -36.20 14.01
N LEU A 605 -1.81 -35.28 13.06
CA LEU A 605 -2.46 -35.45 11.76
C LEU A 605 -1.55 -36.14 10.71
N ASN A 606 -0.27 -36.36 11.01
CA ASN A 606 0.73 -37.00 10.15
C ASN A 606 0.17 -38.21 9.37
N PRO A 607 0.15 -38.17 8.02
CA PRO A 607 -0.39 -39.24 7.17
C PRO A 607 0.26 -40.62 7.30
N ARG A 608 1.40 -40.76 7.99
CA ARG A 608 2.01 -42.06 8.34
C ARG A 608 1.42 -42.68 9.60
N ASN A 609 0.72 -41.91 10.44
CA ASN A 609 0.10 -42.42 11.65
C ASN A 609 -0.95 -43.51 11.33
N PRO A 610 -1.13 -44.52 12.21
CA PRO A 610 -2.17 -45.54 12.08
C PRO A 610 -3.60 -44.99 11.92
N SER A 611 -3.90 -43.80 12.45
CA SER A 611 -5.12 -43.06 12.08
C SER A 611 -5.02 -41.55 12.34
N TYR A 612 -5.82 -40.79 11.59
CA TYR A 612 -5.95 -39.33 11.62
C TYR A 612 -7.28 -38.91 10.97
N HIS A 613 -7.79 -37.72 11.26
CA HIS A 613 -8.74 -37.05 10.37
C HIS A 613 -8.03 -36.52 9.12
N PRO A 614 -8.68 -36.56 7.94
CA PRO A 614 -8.02 -36.46 6.64
C PRO A 614 -7.70 -35.01 6.22
N VAL A 615 -6.88 -34.31 7.02
CA VAL A 615 -6.51 -32.90 6.74
C VAL A 615 -5.46 -32.77 5.65
N MET A 616 -4.41 -33.60 5.70
CA MET A 616 -3.30 -33.56 4.74
C MET A 616 -3.34 -34.65 3.68
N ALA A 617 -4.11 -35.71 3.90
CA ALA A 617 -4.18 -36.88 3.04
C ALA A 617 -5.46 -37.67 3.30
N ALA A 618 -5.87 -38.49 2.32
CA ALA A 618 -7.02 -39.36 2.45
C ALA A 618 -6.91 -40.27 3.69
N GLY A 619 -8.02 -40.44 4.39
CA GLY A 619 -8.09 -41.25 5.61
C GLY A 619 -7.79 -42.72 5.32
N LYS A 620 -7.15 -43.42 6.28
CA LYS A 620 -6.77 -44.84 6.16
C LYS A 620 -7.94 -45.82 6.00
N ASN A 621 -9.18 -45.35 6.10
CA ASN A 621 -10.38 -46.18 6.12
C ASN A 621 -11.30 -45.81 4.94
N THR A 622 -10.87 -46.16 3.74
CA THR A 622 -11.50 -45.75 2.47
C THR A 622 -12.84 -46.44 2.20
N ASN A 623 -13.06 -47.64 2.74
CA ASN A 623 -14.25 -48.46 2.47
C ASN A 623 -15.49 -48.09 3.33
N ILE A 624 -15.53 -46.92 3.98
CA ILE A 624 -16.70 -46.50 4.77
C ILE A 624 -17.89 -46.20 3.84
N ARG A 625 -19.03 -46.85 4.10
CA ARG A 625 -20.27 -46.66 3.33
C ARG A 625 -20.73 -45.20 3.37
N ALA A 626 -21.07 -44.62 2.22
CA ALA A 626 -21.43 -43.20 2.09
C ALA A 626 -22.55 -42.74 3.05
N GLY A 627 -23.56 -43.57 3.32
CA GLY A 627 -24.64 -43.25 4.26
C GLY A 627 -24.21 -43.08 5.73
N ALA A 628 -22.95 -43.36 6.08
CA ALA A 628 -22.36 -43.01 7.37
C ALA A 628 -22.06 -41.50 7.50
N PHE A 629 -22.21 -40.73 6.43
CA PHE A 629 -21.93 -39.30 6.38
C PHE A 629 -23.17 -38.50 5.95
N VAL A 630 -23.10 -37.18 6.09
CA VAL A 630 -24.14 -36.21 5.69
C VAL A 630 -23.51 -35.05 4.90
N ASN A 631 -24.30 -34.14 4.36
CA ASN A 631 -23.84 -32.89 3.74
C ASN A 631 -22.77 -33.08 2.64
N GLY A 632 -22.87 -34.17 1.87
CA GLY A 632 -21.93 -34.51 0.79
C GLY A 632 -20.64 -35.20 1.22
N TRP A 633 -20.32 -35.23 2.51
CA TRP A 633 -19.13 -35.90 3.07
C TRP A 633 -19.10 -37.39 2.76
N ARG A 634 -17.88 -37.95 2.60
CA ARG A 634 -17.63 -39.38 2.34
C ARG A 634 -16.33 -39.83 3.01
N GLY A 635 -16.10 -41.14 3.09
CA GLY A 635 -14.87 -41.72 3.67
C GLY A 635 -13.56 -41.37 2.93
N THR A 636 -13.67 -40.76 1.75
CA THR A 636 -12.56 -40.31 0.91
C THR A 636 -12.39 -38.78 0.88
N SER A 637 -13.25 -38.02 1.55
CA SER A 637 -13.14 -36.56 1.62
C SER A 637 -11.90 -36.14 2.40
N LEU A 638 -11.25 -35.05 1.98
CA LEU A 638 -10.32 -34.29 2.81
C LEU A 638 -11.09 -33.25 3.61
N THR A 639 -10.60 -32.91 4.81
CA THR A 639 -11.20 -31.89 5.71
C THR A 639 -10.26 -30.70 5.85
N LEU A 640 -10.80 -29.49 5.82
CA LEU A 640 -10.12 -28.30 6.30
C LEU A 640 -9.97 -28.35 7.83
N CYS A 641 -8.98 -27.64 8.38
CA CYS A 641 -8.98 -27.27 9.79
C CYS A 641 -10.23 -26.42 10.08
N SER A 642 -10.61 -25.55 9.14
CA SER A 642 -11.77 -24.68 9.29
C SER A 642 -13.12 -25.39 9.29
N ASP A 643 -13.25 -26.61 8.75
CA ASP A 643 -14.48 -27.41 8.86
C ASP A 643 -14.88 -27.71 10.32
N CYS A 644 -13.88 -27.73 11.21
CA CYS A 644 -14.04 -27.94 12.64
C CYS A 644 -13.87 -26.64 13.45
N HIS A 645 -12.84 -25.85 13.13
CA HIS A 645 -12.49 -24.62 13.83
C HIS A 645 -12.97 -23.38 13.07
N GLY A 646 -13.71 -22.50 13.71
CA GLY A 646 -14.16 -21.25 13.11
C GLY A 646 -15.46 -20.76 13.73
N SER A 647 -16.03 -19.73 13.11
CA SER A 647 -17.23 -19.09 13.63
C SER A 647 -18.43 -20.02 13.72
N ASN A 648 -19.15 -19.90 14.83
CA ASN A 648 -20.52 -20.38 14.98
C ASN A 648 -21.55 -19.43 14.36
N ASN A 649 -21.13 -18.27 13.84
CA ASN A 649 -21.95 -17.38 13.00
C ASN A 649 -21.64 -17.66 11.52
N PRO A 650 -22.56 -18.28 10.75
CA PRO A 650 -22.31 -18.61 9.34
C PRO A 650 -22.18 -17.38 8.43
N SER A 651 -22.59 -16.20 8.88
CA SER A 651 -22.45 -14.93 8.13
C SER A 651 -21.03 -14.34 8.19
N LEU A 652 -20.20 -14.82 9.13
CA LEU A 652 -18.82 -14.38 9.33
C LEU A 652 -17.88 -15.60 9.33
N PRO A 653 -17.74 -16.29 8.18
CA PRO A 653 -16.91 -17.50 8.08
C PRO A 653 -15.43 -17.20 8.31
N GLY A 654 -14.68 -18.24 8.69
CA GLY A 654 -13.25 -18.16 9.01
C GLY A 654 -12.95 -18.46 10.47
N VAL A 655 -11.67 -18.34 10.82
CA VAL A 655 -11.12 -18.77 12.12
C VAL A 655 -11.00 -17.63 13.15
N HIS A 656 -11.70 -16.51 12.96
CA HIS A 656 -11.56 -15.31 13.79
C HIS A 656 -11.96 -15.55 15.26
N GLY A 657 -13.19 -16.02 15.48
CA GLY A 657 -13.73 -16.30 16.81
C GLY A 657 -14.90 -17.27 16.80
N SER A 658 -15.31 -17.74 17.98
CA SER A 658 -16.50 -18.54 18.24
C SER A 658 -16.92 -18.48 19.71
N ASP A 659 -18.20 -18.73 20.00
CA ASP A 659 -18.72 -18.92 21.35
C ASP A 659 -18.42 -20.33 21.92
N PHE A 660 -18.03 -21.29 21.07
CA PHE A 660 -17.68 -22.65 21.50
C PHE A 660 -16.18 -22.79 21.83
N PRO A 661 -15.81 -23.50 22.92
CA PRO A 661 -14.43 -23.69 23.34
C PRO A 661 -13.51 -24.20 22.23
N HIS A 662 -12.27 -23.73 22.22
CA HIS A 662 -11.26 -24.05 21.18
C HIS A 662 -11.65 -23.57 19.78
N LEU A 663 -12.45 -22.50 19.71
CA LEU A 663 -12.79 -21.80 18.48
C LEU A 663 -13.50 -22.75 17.50
N LEU A 664 -14.48 -23.51 17.99
CA LEU A 664 -15.16 -24.56 17.20
C LEU A 664 -16.44 -24.05 16.54
N GLN A 665 -16.78 -24.52 15.34
CA GLN A 665 -18.01 -24.08 14.67
C GLN A 665 -19.32 -24.65 15.29
N ALA A 666 -19.21 -25.61 16.21
CA ALA A 666 -20.34 -26.23 16.90
C ALA A 666 -19.91 -26.84 18.23
N SER A 667 -20.88 -27.17 19.08
CA SER A 667 -20.59 -27.71 20.42
C SER A 667 -19.85 -29.05 20.38
N TYR A 668 -18.83 -29.15 21.23
CA TYR A 668 -18.05 -30.35 21.48
C TYR A 668 -17.65 -30.38 22.96
N THR A 669 -17.70 -31.56 23.58
CA THR A 669 -17.37 -31.73 25.00
C THR A 669 -16.29 -32.80 25.14
N PRO A 670 -15.03 -32.44 25.49
CA PRO A 670 -13.94 -33.39 25.67
C PRO A 670 -14.03 -34.10 27.02
N SER A 671 -15.10 -34.88 27.23
CA SER A 671 -15.33 -35.64 28.45
C SER A 671 -15.87 -37.04 28.16
N SER A 672 -15.42 -38.02 28.93
CA SER A 672 -15.92 -39.41 28.93
C SER A 672 -17.24 -39.57 29.70
N SER A 673 -17.67 -38.54 30.43
CA SER A 673 -18.89 -38.53 31.24
C SER A 673 -20.13 -38.81 30.40
N LYS A 674 -21.08 -39.55 30.98
CA LYS A 674 -22.33 -39.92 30.28
C LYS A 674 -23.17 -38.68 29.98
N ARG A 675 -23.54 -38.50 28.72
CA ARG A 675 -24.45 -37.45 28.25
C ARG A 675 -25.19 -37.88 26.99
N THR A 676 -26.40 -37.36 26.79
CA THR A 676 -27.06 -37.46 25.49
C THR A 676 -26.27 -36.63 24.47
N MET A 677 -26.05 -37.16 23.28
CA MET A 677 -25.46 -36.38 22.18
C MET A 677 -26.57 -35.76 21.32
N SER A 678 -26.41 -34.50 20.92
CA SER A 678 -27.30 -33.80 19.98
C SER A 678 -26.88 -34.02 18.53
N ARG A 679 -27.83 -33.97 17.59
CA ARG A 679 -27.58 -33.93 16.14
C ARG A 679 -26.82 -32.67 15.70
N THR A 680 -26.83 -31.61 16.51
CA THR A 680 -26.18 -30.33 16.22
C THR A 680 -24.72 -30.24 16.72
N GLU A 681 -24.17 -31.30 17.33
CA GLU A 681 -22.77 -31.33 17.74
C GLU A 681 -21.80 -31.45 16.58
N LEU A 682 -20.58 -30.94 16.76
CA LEU A 682 -19.54 -30.81 15.74
C LEU A 682 -19.37 -32.05 14.85
N CYS A 683 -19.24 -33.24 15.46
CA CYS A 683 -19.02 -34.49 14.72
C CYS A 683 -20.12 -34.80 13.70
N PHE A 684 -21.37 -34.37 13.96
CA PHE A 684 -22.52 -34.69 13.10
C PHE A 684 -22.73 -33.70 11.96
N ARG A 685 -21.86 -32.69 11.82
CA ARG A 685 -21.76 -31.90 10.60
C ARG A 685 -21.25 -32.71 9.40
N CYS A 686 -20.45 -33.76 9.68
CA CYS A 686 -19.91 -34.67 8.67
C CYS A 686 -20.44 -36.10 8.85
N HIS A 687 -20.54 -36.61 10.08
CA HIS A 687 -21.04 -37.97 10.37
C HIS A 687 -22.57 -38.02 10.52
N ASN A 688 -23.18 -39.09 10.02
CA ASN A 688 -24.63 -39.27 10.12
C ASN A 688 -25.06 -39.63 11.56
N TYR A 689 -25.75 -38.72 12.24
CA TYR A 689 -26.31 -38.94 13.57
C TYR A 689 -27.14 -40.22 13.69
N ASP A 690 -27.93 -40.57 12.67
CA ASP A 690 -28.77 -41.76 12.71
C ASP A 690 -27.98 -43.06 12.58
N THR A 691 -26.79 -42.99 11.96
CA THR A 691 -25.85 -44.12 11.87
C THR A 691 -25.12 -44.35 13.19
N TYR A 692 -24.73 -43.30 13.92
CA TYR A 692 -23.84 -43.41 15.09
C TYR A 692 -24.54 -43.26 16.45
N ALA A 693 -25.55 -42.40 16.57
CA ALA A 693 -26.15 -42.01 17.85
C ALA A 693 -27.65 -42.36 17.99
N ASN A 694 -28.43 -42.45 16.92
CA ASN A 694 -29.86 -42.75 17.05
C ASN A 694 -30.15 -44.24 17.32
N ARG A 695 -30.59 -44.57 18.55
CA ARG A 695 -30.98 -45.94 18.91
C ARG A 695 -32.24 -46.43 18.17
N SER A 696 -33.10 -45.53 17.69
CA SER A 696 -34.37 -45.85 17.02
C SER A 696 -34.25 -45.99 15.49
N ALA A 697 -33.12 -45.64 14.88
CA ALA A 697 -32.91 -45.76 13.43
C ALA A 697 -33.06 -47.21 12.92
N SER A 698 -33.35 -47.40 11.62
CA SER A 698 -33.47 -48.74 11.03
C SER A 698 -32.13 -49.49 11.03
N ASN A 699 -32.16 -50.82 10.95
CA ASN A 699 -30.93 -51.61 10.83
C ASN A 699 -30.15 -51.31 9.54
N THR A 700 -30.83 -50.86 8.48
CA THR A 700 -30.19 -50.38 7.24
C THR A 700 -29.32 -49.16 7.50
N VAL A 701 -29.85 -48.15 8.19
CA VAL A 701 -29.11 -46.91 8.51
C VAL A 701 -27.99 -47.19 9.51
N LYS A 702 -28.29 -47.92 10.60
CA LYS A 702 -27.26 -48.39 11.56
C LYS A 702 -26.14 -49.17 10.87
N GLY A 703 -26.49 -49.96 9.85
CA GLY A 703 -25.60 -50.79 9.04
C GLY A 703 -24.63 -50.02 8.15
N TYR A 704 -24.73 -48.69 8.04
CA TYR A 704 -23.69 -47.87 7.43
C TYR A 704 -22.44 -47.75 8.31
N SER A 705 -22.55 -47.98 9.62
CA SER A 705 -21.36 -48.14 10.47
C SER A 705 -20.90 -49.60 10.49
N ARG A 706 -19.59 -49.85 10.52
CA ARG A 706 -19.05 -51.21 10.73
C ARG A 706 -19.47 -51.80 12.06
N PHE A 707 -19.53 -50.99 13.11
CA PHE A 707 -19.77 -51.42 14.49
C PHE A 707 -21.22 -51.10 14.89
N ASN A 708 -22.17 -51.90 14.39
CA ASN A 708 -23.62 -51.77 14.63
C ASN A 708 -24.35 -53.04 14.18
N PRO A 709 -25.68 -53.14 14.39
CA PRO A 709 -26.52 -54.10 13.68
C PRO A 709 -26.38 -53.95 12.15
N PRO A 710 -26.63 -55.00 11.35
CA PRO A 710 -27.00 -56.36 11.78
C PRO A 710 -25.85 -57.19 12.39
N ALA A 711 -24.59 -56.97 12.02
CA ALA A 711 -23.46 -57.83 12.43
C ALA A 711 -23.17 -57.78 13.94
N PHE A 712 -23.41 -56.64 14.61
CA PHE A 712 -23.17 -56.49 16.05
C PHE A 712 -24.29 -55.74 16.78
N LYS A 713 -25.13 -56.48 17.52
CA LYS A 713 -26.36 -55.97 18.17
C LYS A 713 -26.17 -54.76 19.10
N LYS A 714 -24.97 -54.58 19.68
CA LYS A 714 -24.64 -53.56 20.70
C LYS A 714 -23.50 -52.62 20.25
N GLY A 715 -23.57 -52.11 19.03
CA GLY A 715 -22.56 -51.20 18.44
C GLY A 715 -22.67 -49.73 18.88
N HIS A 716 -22.33 -48.80 17.99
CA HIS A 716 -22.34 -47.35 18.23
C HIS A 716 -23.69 -46.84 18.76
N THR A 717 -24.79 -47.15 18.07
CA THR A 717 -26.12 -46.64 18.48
C THR A 717 -26.60 -47.15 19.83
N PHE A 718 -26.03 -48.26 20.32
CA PHE A 718 -26.24 -48.75 21.68
C PHE A 718 -25.38 -47.99 22.69
N HIS A 719 -24.08 -47.82 22.44
CA HIS A 719 -23.18 -47.15 23.38
C HIS A 719 -23.44 -45.65 23.47
N VAL A 720 -23.60 -44.98 22.33
CA VAL A 720 -23.84 -43.53 22.21
C VAL A 720 -25.29 -43.19 22.51
N GLY A 721 -26.24 -43.81 21.80
CA GLY A 721 -27.67 -43.49 21.93
C GLY A 721 -28.32 -44.00 23.20
N GLU A 722 -28.16 -45.28 23.52
CA GLU A 722 -28.85 -45.93 24.64
C GLU A 722 -28.09 -45.77 25.97
N LYS A 723 -26.76 -45.95 25.95
CA LYS A 723 -25.91 -45.88 27.16
C LYS A 723 -25.26 -44.53 27.40
N ARG A 724 -25.46 -43.56 26.48
CA ARG A 724 -25.05 -42.15 26.61
C ARG A 724 -23.53 -41.97 26.79
N TYR A 725 -22.71 -42.87 26.24
CA TYR A 725 -21.26 -42.67 26.20
C TYR A 725 -20.90 -41.81 24.96
N PRO A 726 -20.34 -40.61 25.12
CA PRO A 726 -20.02 -39.74 24.00
C PRO A 726 -18.86 -40.29 23.17
N CYS A 727 -18.72 -39.83 21.92
CA CYS A 727 -17.62 -40.25 21.02
C CYS A 727 -16.23 -40.12 21.68
N TYR A 728 -16.00 -39.07 22.48
CA TYR A 728 -14.76 -38.85 23.24
C TYR A 728 -14.40 -40.00 24.20
N ALA A 729 -15.35 -40.81 24.69
CA ALA A 729 -15.03 -41.97 25.52
C ALA A 729 -14.21 -43.05 24.77
N CYS A 730 -14.27 -43.06 23.43
CA CYS A 730 -13.67 -44.11 22.59
C CYS A 730 -12.73 -43.58 21.49
N HIS A 731 -12.91 -42.33 21.04
CA HIS A 731 -12.17 -41.75 19.91
C HIS A 731 -11.38 -40.49 20.28
N GLU A 732 -10.21 -40.37 19.67
CA GLU A 732 -9.46 -39.12 19.58
C GLU A 732 -9.95 -38.25 18.41
N THR A 733 -9.79 -36.93 18.49
CA THR A 733 -10.27 -36.01 17.44
C THR A 733 -9.28 -35.82 16.30
N HIS A 734 -7.98 -35.70 16.56
CA HIS A 734 -7.01 -35.37 15.50
C HIS A 734 -6.36 -36.62 14.89
N GLY A 735 -5.67 -37.41 15.71
CA GLY A 735 -4.98 -38.61 15.23
C GLY A 735 -4.27 -39.39 16.33
N SER A 736 -3.83 -40.59 15.98
CA SER A 736 -3.19 -41.54 16.89
C SER A 736 -1.99 -42.19 16.23
N THR A 737 -0.82 -41.98 16.84
CA THR A 737 0.46 -42.60 16.46
C THR A 737 0.51 -44.11 16.70
N THR A 738 -0.43 -44.66 17.48
CA THR A 738 -0.37 -46.06 17.95
C THR A 738 -1.60 -46.90 17.59
N ARG A 739 -2.72 -46.31 17.16
CA ARG A 739 -3.98 -47.04 16.94
C ARG A 739 -4.72 -46.68 15.65
N PRO A 740 -5.37 -47.67 15.01
CA PRO A 740 -6.27 -47.42 13.89
C PRO A 740 -7.60 -46.80 14.35
N HIS A 741 -8.39 -46.32 13.38
CA HIS A 741 -9.78 -45.84 13.53
C HIS A 741 -9.99 -44.75 14.62
N LEU A 742 -8.98 -43.93 14.87
CA LEU A 742 -8.95 -42.90 15.91
C LEU A 742 -9.18 -43.43 17.34
N ILE A 743 -8.98 -44.73 17.59
CA ILE A 743 -9.29 -45.32 18.89
C ILE A 743 -8.28 -44.91 19.96
N VAL A 744 -8.80 -44.41 21.08
CA VAL A 744 -8.02 -44.07 22.28
C VAL A 744 -8.28 -45.09 23.39
N THR A 745 -7.33 -45.25 24.31
CA THR A 745 -7.51 -46.06 25.53
C THR A 745 -7.07 -45.29 26.76
N GLY A 746 -7.46 -45.77 27.94
CA GLY A 746 -7.09 -45.19 29.23
C GLY A 746 -8.10 -44.14 29.73
N ARG A 747 -9.00 -43.67 28.86
CA ARG A 747 -10.17 -42.87 29.26
C ARG A 747 -11.12 -43.72 30.12
N SER A 748 -11.73 -43.09 31.12
CA SER A 748 -12.70 -43.72 32.03
C SER A 748 -13.92 -42.80 32.21
N PRO A 749 -15.16 -43.23 31.91
CA PRO A 749 -15.52 -44.34 31.01
C PRO A 749 -14.72 -44.37 29.70
N GLY A 750 -14.47 -45.57 29.15
CA GLY A 750 -13.76 -45.70 27.88
C GLY A 750 -13.16 -47.07 27.65
N ILE A 751 -12.26 -47.18 26.67
CA ILE A 751 -11.62 -48.44 26.26
C ILE A 751 -10.31 -48.63 27.08
N ARG A 752 -10.07 -49.83 27.63
CA ARG A 752 -8.77 -50.20 28.23
C ARG A 752 -7.86 -50.87 27.21
N THR A 753 -8.39 -51.87 26.49
CA THR A 753 -7.68 -52.52 25.37
C THR A 753 -8.60 -52.71 24.16
N TYR A 754 -8.01 -52.69 22.98
CA TYR A 754 -8.66 -52.89 21.68
C TYR A 754 -7.77 -53.77 20.80
N SER A 755 -8.39 -54.71 20.08
CA SER A 755 -7.75 -55.50 19.03
C SER A 755 -8.69 -55.65 17.84
N GLU A 756 -8.12 -55.87 16.66
CA GLU A 756 -8.87 -56.10 15.44
C GLU A 756 -8.40 -57.31 14.64
N THR A 757 -9.36 -57.90 13.93
CA THR A 757 -9.18 -58.97 12.94
C THR A 757 -9.96 -58.58 11.69
N SER A 758 -9.66 -59.17 10.52
CA SER A 758 -10.29 -58.80 9.23
C SER A 758 -11.83 -58.72 9.25
N THR A 759 -12.50 -59.53 10.09
CA THR A 759 -13.97 -59.63 10.20
C THR A 759 -14.54 -59.10 11.54
N GLY A 760 -13.70 -58.57 12.43
CA GLY A 760 -14.12 -58.22 13.78
C GLY A 760 -12.99 -57.74 14.68
N GLY A 761 -12.99 -58.25 15.93
CA GLY A 761 -11.95 -58.02 16.92
C GLY A 761 -12.46 -58.25 18.35
N SER A 762 -11.74 -57.72 19.34
CA SER A 762 -12.19 -57.67 20.73
C SER A 762 -11.85 -56.34 21.42
N CYS A 763 -12.64 -55.96 22.42
CA CYS A 763 -12.38 -54.79 23.24
C CYS A 763 -12.73 -55.03 24.71
N ASN A 764 -11.92 -54.46 25.60
CA ASN A 764 -12.12 -54.48 27.04
C ASN A 764 -12.31 -53.03 27.54
N PRO A 765 -13.54 -52.54 27.70
CA PRO A 765 -13.79 -51.21 28.25
C PRO A 765 -13.75 -51.18 29.78
N SER A 766 -13.78 -49.97 30.36
CA SER A 766 -13.82 -49.80 31.82
C SER A 766 -15.20 -50.05 32.44
N CYS A 767 -16.27 -50.13 31.64
CA CYS A 767 -17.65 -50.24 32.12
C CYS A 767 -18.23 -51.67 32.09
N HIS A 768 -17.60 -52.61 31.39
CA HIS A 768 -17.96 -54.02 31.38
C HIS A 768 -16.76 -54.86 30.93
N GLY A 769 -16.72 -56.15 31.31
CA GLY A 769 -15.62 -57.04 30.89
C GLY A 769 -15.55 -57.26 29.37
N ASN A 770 -14.43 -57.84 28.94
CA ASN A 770 -14.07 -58.10 27.53
C ASN A 770 -15.22 -58.63 26.66
N LYS A 771 -15.32 -58.12 25.43
CA LYS A 771 -16.28 -58.56 24.41
C LYS A 771 -15.60 -58.69 23.04
N THR A 772 -15.96 -59.74 22.32
CA THR A 772 -15.71 -59.86 20.88
C THR A 772 -16.80 -59.13 20.08
N TYR A 773 -16.43 -58.60 18.92
CA TYR A 773 -17.35 -57.94 18.00
C TYR A 773 -17.12 -58.42 16.57
N LYS A 774 -18.14 -58.24 15.71
CA LYS A 774 -18.08 -58.45 14.26
C LYS A 774 -18.37 -57.14 13.54
N ILE A 775 -17.94 -57.01 12.29
CA ILE A 775 -18.17 -55.82 11.46
C ILE A 775 -19.19 -56.09 10.34
N ASN A 776 -19.95 -55.05 9.96
CA ASN A 776 -20.94 -55.13 8.87
C ASN A 776 -20.35 -55.25 7.44
N TYR A 777 -19.08 -54.88 7.26
CA TYR A 777 -18.35 -54.91 5.99
C TYR A 777 -16.85 -54.75 6.25
N SER A 778 -16.00 -55.19 5.30
CA SER A 778 -14.53 -55.18 5.41
C SER A 778 -13.96 -53.80 5.72
N ARG A 779 -12.77 -53.76 6.34
CA ARG A 779 -12.03 -52.51 6.61
C ARG A 779 -11.63 -51.79 5.32
#